data_AF-A0A7W1R7Y2-F1
#
_entry.id   AF-A0A7W1R7Y2-F1
#
_cell.length_a   1.000
_cell.length_b   1.000
_cell.length_c   1.000
_cell.angle_alpha   90.00
_cell.angle_beta   90.00
_cell.angle_gamma   90.00
#
_symmetry.space_group_name_H-M   'P 1'
#
loop_
_entity.id
_entity.type
_entity.pdbx_description
1 polymer ?
#
loop_
_entity_poly.entity_id
_entity_poly.type
_entity_poly.pdbx_seq_one_letter_code
_entity_poly.pdbx_strand_id
1 'polypeptide(L)'
;MAQRPLEEDPNQAVEPPPPPVKEKRRGATLPAFFLRTKLLPPRPAPALLQRPRLTERLLNNLAHPVTLVAAAAGSGKTTLVADFVRSNAHKFVWYQLENTDSDPLVFLGYVTHGIKQAMPGFGEVMLSYLHESSAELAQAPERAVDVLLNEVLEHVEQQFILVLDDYHHLGAETAVHAVVDRLLAYLPDVMHVIIISRDVPPLSLARLRSQASLAIIDRNELLFTDDETQQLFREVFDLELTPAQLIEYRERTHGWITALQLVRQVAQRQALVSSGGSAPDLVEILRQSERDIFDYFAEEVFADEPEDIQRLLLEVSLLDRLGLETCGRLYPARSCSSVLPALVRRNVFITVASDERGEEYRLHPLFQGFLRRRLRSDIGQAGVAAEHSRIADYFLKHEVWERAVHHLLAAEDFDRAAHVIADKGDAWIASGALSSLVSHAEALPQSSLEKYPRSLAHRAEVARLRGKYDAAQMLFSRAVTLLRERNDREGEAEALHSLATIARRRGESGKAFTYLDRTVELTDERSVVRIKCGNTRGLCLMATGELSAAEHEFRAALQFAEEQGNEHYMRLIAHNLGLPAAIRGDFGEALRWSRRMLREADNLLPVPQEATGHLNVARFNFYRGELAECEQHLDRALETCQLFNLIALRAEIFETYGNLYRERSDIARAAEFYERAVRDYDEAGIDLARTELLEEQALLFWQAGNVAAARAQLDRLVSARGRAGDELRYNTAALARGRVIYAQGDMEAARADLEAALSYFHAHKLYYFEAQACLALAYCELSASRDAEMLEHLRRTLDLVARYDYENWLQRELLRNPVLLAHADAAELLPADVREQTMAAPSPQIPTTQPAEVSLPSKPVTDLTISMLGPVEIFRDPVRPLSADAWTTKRARDILCFIASRRHRRASKDTIIDTFWGEADFDVVEKNFHPTVSHIRKALNSNQPLKQKFLLYRDGDYLLNPEFSYRIDTEEFDRLVGEAEGARRAREIERCIEAYEQAIALYRGEFMQGSYDEWVEEQRSYYREQHLRMLESLAAVAQKMQEWQRSLHLAQQILHQDPFREDIHCMIMRAHAATGNRVAVKEQYENLVRLLRKELDVDPAADTKKVYQELVH
;
A
#
# COMPACT_ATOMS: atom_id res chain seq x y z
N MET A 1 1.61 35.18 71.40
CA MET A 1 2.70 34.42 72.03
C MET A 1 3.69 34.09 70.93
N ALA A 2 4.93 34.55 71.10
CA ALA A 2 6.04 34.22 70.23
C ALA A 2 6.42 32.74 70.40
N GLN A 3 6.79 32.06 69.32
CA GLN A 3 7.75 30.97 69.41
C GLN A 3 8.53 30.84 68.10
N ARG A 4 9.84 30.94 68.25
CA ARG A 4 10.93 30.64 67.32
C ARG A 4 11.54 29.30 67.79
N PRO A 5 12.51 28.73 67.07
CA PRO A 5 12.42 27.48 66.31
C PRO A 5 13.09 26.28 67.01
N LEU A 6 12.99 25.09 66.42
CA LEU A 6 13.83 23.93 66.77
C LEU A 6 14.69 23.53 65.56
N GLU A 7 15.94 23.25 65.89
CA GLU A 7 17.14 23.10 65.06
C GLU A 7 17.15 21.82 64.21
N GLU A 8 17.93 21.90 63.12
CA GLU A 8 18.22 20.87 62.14
C GLU A 8 19.20 19.80 62.68
N ASP A 9 18.99 18.54 62.28
CA ASP A 9 19.94 17.44 62.46
C ASP A 9 20.86 17.32 61.22
N PRO A 10 22.19 17.52 61.31
CA PRO A 10 23.05 17.76 60.16
C PRO A 10 23.72 16.48 59.63
N ASN A 11 22.97 15.40 59.36
CA ASN A 11 23.58 14.18 58.81
C ASN A 11 22.73 13.34 57.84
N GLN A 12 22.01 13.98 56.93
CA GLN A 12 21.53 13.32 55.71
C GLN A 12 22.05 14.06 54.48
N ALA A 13 23.22 13.63 53.99
CA ALA A 13 23.69 14.00 52.67
C ALA A 13 22.73 13.41 51.62
N VAL A 14 21.93 14.27 51.00
CA VAL A 14 21.15 13.98 49.80
C VAL A 14 22.12 13.91 48.63
N GLU A 15 22.32 12.72 48.05
CA GLU A 15 22.95 12.59 46.74
C GLU A 15 22.12 13.37 45.71
N PRO A 16 22.74 14.15 44.81
CA PRO A 16 22.00 14.83 43.76
C PRO A 16 21.36 13.79 42.83
N PRO A 17 20.14 14.04 42.31
CA PRO A 17 19.52 13.12 41.38
C PRO A 17 20.42 12.96 40.15
N PRO A 18 20.51 11.75 39.58
CA PRO A 18 21.28 11.54 38.37
C PRO A 18 20.73 12.46 37.26
N PRO A 19 21.60 12.99 36.37
CA PRO A 19 21.14 13.83 35.29
C PRO A 19 20.10 13.05 34.46
N PRO A 20 19.06 13.72 33.93
CA PRO A 20 18.05 13.06 33.13
C PRO A 20 18.75 12.35 31.98
N VAL A 21 18.61 11.03 31.93
CA VAL A 21 19.01 10.22 30.80
C VAL A 21 18.27 10.81 29.60
N LYS A 22 18.99 11.50 28.72
CA LYS A 22 18.47 11.89 27.42
C LYS A 22 18.12 10.59 26.72
N GLU A 23 16.84 10.21 26.75
CA GLU A 23 16.30 9.23 25.82
C GLU A 23 16.68 9.72 24.42
N LYS A 24 17.66 9.06 23.81
CA LYS A 24 17.84 9.12 22.37
C LYS A 24 16.51 8.64 21.80
N ARG A 25 15.69 9.56 21.28
CA ARG A 25 14.64 9.22 20.32
C ARG A 25 15.28 8.29 19.31
N ARG A 26 15.02 6.98 19.40
CA ARG A 26 15.36 6.01 18.36
C ARG A 26 14.40 6.29 17.21
N GLY A 27 14.68 7.36 16.45
CA GLY A 27 14.14 7.47 15.10
C GLY A 27 14.65 6.26 14.32
N ALA A 28 13.80 5.71 13.44
CA ALA A 28 14.14 4.59 12.57
C ALA A 28 15.55 4.82 11.99
N THR A 29 16.52 4.04 12.47
CA THR A 29 17.91 4.19 12.07
C THR A 29 18.02 3.78 10.61
N LEU A 30 18.53 4.70 9.78
CA LEU A 30 18.90 4.43 8.39
C LEU A 30 19.71 3.12 8.31
N PRO A 31 19.68 2.40 7.16
CA PRO A 31 20.66 1.35 6.92
C PRO A 31 22.05 1.88 7.25
N ALA A 32 22.89 1.06 7.88
CA ALA A 32 24.27 1.44 8.22
C ALA A 32 25.07 1.93 6.97
N PHE A 33 24.58 1.62 5.78
CA PHE A 33 25.12 1.97 4.47
C PHE A 33 24.20 2.96 3.71
N PHE A 34 23.99 4.15 4.26
CA PHE A 34 23.25 5.20 3.57
C PHE A 34 24.19 6.29 3.05
N LEU A 35 24.29 6.43 1.73
CA LEU A 35 25.16 7.42 1.10
C LEU A 35 24.37 8.53 0.40
N ARG A 36 24.37 9.71 1.01
CA ARG A 36 23.67 10.90 0.51
C ARG A 36 24.09 11.34 -0.89
N THR A 37 25.34 11.12 -1.31
CA THR A 37 25.82 11.57 -2.63
C THR A 37 25.11 10.86 -3.79
N LYS A 38 24.58 9.64 -3.59
CA LYS A 38 23.76 8.95 -4.60
C LYS A 38 22.45 9.67 -4.90
N LEU A 39 22.01 10.54 -3.98
CA LEU A 39 20.77 11.30 -4.11
C LEU A 39 20.95 12.70 -4.69
N LEU A 40 22.16 13.02 -5.17
CA LEU A 40 22.49 14.31 -5.75
C LEU A 40 22.74 14.18 -7.26
N PRO A 41 22.23 15.12 -8.07
CA PRO A 41 22.58 15.17 -9.48
C PRO A 41 24.07 15.55 -9.64
N PRO A 42 24.79 15.00 -10.63
CA PRO A 42 26.18 15.36 -10.88
C PRO A 42 26.31 16.82 -11.28
N ARG A 43 27.35 17.53 -10.84
CA ARG A 43 27.55 18.96 -11.16
C ARG A 43 27.79 19.14 -12.67
N PRO A 44 27.20 20.16 -13.33
CA PRO A 44 27.47 20.42 -14.73
C PRO A 44 28.91 20.94 -14.87
N ALA A 45 29.55 20.67 -16.00
CA ALA A 45 30.84 21.27 -16.31
C ALA A 45 30.69 22.81 -16.42
N PRO A 46 31.73 23.61 -16.09
CA PRO A 46 31.65 25.08 -16.13
C PRO A 46 31.27 25.68 -17.48
N ALA A 47 31.43 24.93 -18.57
CA ALA A 47 31.09 25.35 -19.94
C ALA A 47 30.19 24.28 -20.60
N LEU A 48 28.92 24.26 -20.21
CA LEU A 48 27.88 23.40 -20.77
C LEU A 48 27.12 24.13 -21.87
N LEU A 49 27.06 23.57 -23.08
CA LEU A 49 26.19 24.09 -24.13
C LEU A 49 24.73 23.79 -23.77
N GLN A 50 23.90 24.83 -23.75
CA GLN A 50 22.45 24.71 -23.57
C GLN A 50 21.81 24.12 -24.82
N ARG A 51 20.90 23.16 -24.65
CA ARG A 51 20.20 22.47 -25.76
C ARG A 51 18.68 22.64 -25.64
N PRO A 52 18.12 23.83 -25.95
CA PRO A 52 16.71 24.16 -25.71
C PRO A 52 15.73 23.13 -26.27
N ARG A 53 16.01 22.59 -27.47
CA ARG A 53 15.21 21.52 -28.10
C ARG A 53 14.99 20.30 -27.19
N LEU A 54 16.02 19.88 -26.45
CA LEU A 54 15.93 18.71 -25.57
C LEU A 54 15.34 19.06 -24.21
N THR A 55 15.62 20.26 -23.70
CA THR A 55 15.03 20.74 -22.44
C THR A 55 13.52 20.96 -22.59
N GLU A 56 13.06 21.56 -23.69
CA GLU A 56 11.64 21.69 -24.04
C GLU A 56 10.98 20.33 -24.26
N ARG A 57 11.70 19.36 -24.86
CA ARG A 57 11.21 17.99 -24.99
C ARG A 57 10.97 17.34 -23.63
N LEU A 58 11.90 17.49 -22.68
CA LEU A 58 11.75 17.00 -21.30
C LEU A 58 10.59 17.69 -20.57
N LEU A 59 10.42 19.01 -20.75
CA LEU A 59 9.26 19.76 -20.22
C LEU A 59 7.95 19.17 -20.73
N ASN A 60 7.81 19.00 -22.04
CA ASN A 60 6.61 18.43 -22.65
C ASN A 60 6.35 16.99 -22.20
N ASN A 61 7.41 16.22 -21.94
CA ASN A 61 7.28 14.85 -21.48
C ASN A 61 6.75 14.72 -20.04
N LEU A 62 6.74 15.79 -19.23
CA LEU A 62 6.16 15.78 -17.89
C LEU A 62 4.64 15.54 -17.89
N ALA A 63 3.98 15.72 -19.04
CA ALA A 63 2.58 15.33 -19.25
C ALA A 63 2.39 13.80 -19.23
N HIS A 64 3.44 13.03 -19.53
CA HIS A 64 3.40 11.57 -19.44
C HIS A 64 3.88 11.10 -18.06
N PRO A 65 3.43 9.94 -17.56
CA PRO A 65 3.93 9.38 -16.29
C PRO A 65 5.43 9.05 -16.28
N VAL A 66 5.97 8.61 -17.42
CA VAL A 66 7.35 8.08 -17.50
C VAL A 66 8.10 8.64 -18.72
N THR A 67 9.35 9.04 -18.49
CA THR A 67 10.32 9.35 -19.55
C THR A 67 11.50 8.38 -19.49
N LEU A 68 11.79 7.68 -20.58
CA LEU A 68 12.98 6.85 -20.74
C LEU A 68 14.03 7.57 -21.61
N VAL A 69 15.21 7.80 -21.05
CA VAL A 69 16.37 8.34 -21.77
C VAL A 69 17.40 7.21 -21.98
N ALA A 70 17.46 6.64 -23.18
CA ALA A 70 18.24 5.44 -23.47
C ALA A 70 19.24 5.65 -24.63
N ALA A 71 20.54 5.56 -24.32
CA ALA A 71 21.63 5.68 -25.30
C ALA A 71 22.97 5.22 -24.71
N ALA A 72 23.95 4.89 -25.57
CA ALA A 72 25.28 4.43 -25.16
C ALA A 72 26.02 5.40 -24.21
N ALA A 73 27.10 4.90 -23.59
CA ALA A 73 27.94 5.72 -22.71
C ALA A 73 28.49 6.96 -23.44
N GLY A 74 28.62 8.08 -22.72
CA GLY A 74 29.18 9.28 -23.30
C GLY A 74 28.27 10.03 -24.28
N SER A 75 26.96 9.79 -24.29
CA SER A 75 25.98 10.54 -25.11
C SER A 75 25.40 11.79 -24.42
N GLY A 76 25.78 12.07 -23.17
CA GLY A 76 25.32 13.25 -22.42
C GLY A 76 23.97 13.12 -21.73
N LYS A 77 23.36 11.91 -21.63
CA LYS A 77 22.06 11.67 -20.96
C LYS A 77 21.98 12.27 -19.56
N THR A 78 22.90 11.85 -18.70
CA THR A 78 22.98 12.26 -17.30
C THR A 78 23.16 13.78 -17.19
N THR A 79 23.99 14.37 -18.05
CA THR A 79 24.20 15.82 -18.10
C THR A 79 22.93 16.57 -18.52
N LEU A 80 22.21 16.09 -19.53
CA LEU A 80 20.96 16.67 -20.00
C LEU A 80 19.90 16.71 -18.89
N VAL A 81 19.65 15.56 -18.24
CA VAL A 81 18.62 15.48 -17.19
C VAL A 81 19.03 16.28 -15.95
N ALA A 82 20.32 16.27 -15.58
CA ALA A 82 20.83 17.06 -14.47
C ALA A 82 20.74 18.57 -14.71
N ASP A 83 20.91 19.03 -15.95
CA ASP A 83 20.71 20.43 -16.33
C ASP A 83 19.23 20.82 -16.31
N PHE A 84 18.36 19.95 -16.85
CA PHE A 84 16.92 20.12 -16.84
C PHE A 84 16.33 20.25 -15.43
N VAL A 85 16.65 19.32 -14.51
CA VAL A 85 16.08 19.36 -13.15
C VAL A 85 16.63 20.51 -12.29
N ARG A 86 17.82 21.05 -12.62
CA ARG A 86 18.38 22.23 -11.93
C ARG A 86 17.83 23.54 -12.44
N SER A 87 17.53 23.60 -13.75
CA SER A 87 17.03 24.81 -14.40
C SER A 87 15.52 24.98 -14.28
N ASN A 88 14.82 23.93 -13.83
CA ASN A 88 13.37 23.91 -13.65
C ASN A 88 12.97 23.99 -12.16
N ALA A 89 11.77 24.51 -11.88
CA ALA A 89 11.26 24.77 -10.54
C ALA A 89 10.65 23.55 -9.83
N HIS A 90 10.39 22.43 -10.53
CA HIS A 90 9.81 21.24 -9.90
C HIS A 90 10.76 20.62 -8.87
N LYS A 91 10.17 20.09 -7.80
CA LYS A 91 10.91 19.25 -6.86
C LYS A 91 11.37 17.99 -7.57
N PHE A 92 12.58 17.54 -7.26
CA PHE A 92 13.11 16.30 -7.81
C PHE A 92 13.83 15.48 -6.74
N VAL A 93 13.90 14.18 -7.03
CA VAL A 93 14.70 13.20 -6.30
C VAL A 93 15.63 12.58 -7.33
N TRP A 94 16.93 12.80 -7.17
CA TRP A 94 17.92 12.09 -7.96
C TRP A 94 18.26 10.77 -7.26
N TYR A 95 18.43 9.68 -7.99
CA TYR A 95 18.96 8.44 -7.45
C TYR A 95 19.86 7.76 -8.46
N GLN A 96 21.17 7.79 -8.19
CA GLN A 96 22.18 7.12 -8.99
C GLN A 96 22.32 5.65 -8.57
N LEU A 97 22.05 4.74 -9.51
CA LEU A 97 22.03 3.30 -9.29
C LEU A 97 23.39 2.65 -9.56
N GLU A 98 23.69 1.63 -8.77
CA GLU A 98 24.87 0.77 -8.86
C GLU A 98 24.47 -0.70 -8.64
N ASN A 99 25.38 -1.64 -8.91
CA ASN A 99 25.11 -3.07 -8.75
C ASN A 99 24.67 -3.44 -7.31
N THR A 100 25.09 -2.69 -6.30
CA THR A 100 24.72 -2.91 -4.89
C THR A 100 23.25 -2.55 -4.59
N ASP A 101 22.59 -1.77 -5.45
CA ASP A 101 21.18 -1.41 -5.31
C ASP A 101 20.24 -2.43 -5.95
N SER A 102 20.78 -3.56 -6.43
CA SER A 102 19.99 -4.70 -6.92
C SER A 102 19.17 -5.40 -5.82
N ASP A 103 19.29 -4.96 -4.57
CA ASP A 103 18.44 -5.35 -3.46
C ASP A 103 17.23 -4.39 -3.32
N PRO A 104 15.99 -4.89 -3.41
CA PRO A 104 14.78 -4.09 -3.25
C PRO A 104 14.70 -3.25 -1.98
N LEU A 105 15.18 -3.75 -0.83
CA LEU A 105 15.12 -2.99 0.42
C LEU A 105 16.03 -1.76 0.37
N VAL A 106 17.23 -1.93 -0.21
CA VAL A 106 18.18 -0.84 -0.42
C VAL A 106 17.62 0.17 -1.41
N PHE A 107 17.11 -0.31 -2.56
CA PHE A 107 16.48 0.52 -3.58
C PHE A 107 15.34 1.37 -3.01
N LEU A 108 14.38 0.74 -2.33
CA LEU A 108 13.24 1.42 -1.72
C LEU A 108 13.67 2.36 -0.59
N GLY A 109 14.69 2.00 0.19
CA GLY A 109 15.26 2.85 1.23
C GLY A 109 15.84 4.16 0.66
N TYR A 110 16.59 4.10 -0.45
CA TYR A 110 17.11 5.28 -1.13
C TYR A 110 16.00 6.13 -1.77
N VAL A 111 15.04 5.51 -2.46
CA VAL A 111 13.88 6.23 -3.02
C VAL A 111 13.11 6.95 -1.91
N THR A 112 12.81 6.24 -0.82
CA THR A 112 12.08 6.78 0.32
C THR A 112 12.81 7.97 0.95
N HIS A 113 14.12 7.83 1.17
CA HIS A 113 14.92 8.91 1.73
C HIS A 113 15.05 10.10 0.78
N GLY A 114 15.20 9.84 -0.52
CA GLY A 114 15.24 10.88 -1.55
C GLY A 114 13.96 11.72 -1.54
N ILE A 115 12.80 11.07 -1.48
CA ILE A 115 11.52 11.77 -1.35
C ILE A 115 11.47 12.54 -0.02
N LYS A 116 11.91 11.93 1.09
CA LYS A 116 11.99 12.62 2.40
C LYS A 116 12.84 13.89 2.38
N GLN A 117 13.91 13.94 1.57
CA GLN A 117 14.73 15.14 1.40
C GLN A 117 13.98 16.26 0.65
N ALA A 118 13.22 15.90 -0.38
CA ALA A 118 12.38 16.85 -1.13
C ALA A 118 11.12 17.28 -0.35
N MET A 119 10.63 16.40 0.53
CA MET A 119 9.35 16.49 1.24
C MET A 119 9.53 16.12 2.72
N PRO A 120 9.83 17.09 3.60
CA PRO A 120 9.96 16.85 5.03
C PRO A 120 8.67 16.26 5.61
N GLY A 121 8.78 15.13 6.32
CA GLY A 121 7.65 14.38 6.88
C GLY A 121 7.31 13.09 6.13
N PHE A 122 7.84 12.90 4.93
CA PHE A 122 7.68 11.65 4.17
C PHE A 122 8.61 10.52 4.68
N GLY A 123 8.21 9.28 4.44
CA GLY A 123 9.02 8.07 4.52
C GLY A 123 9.05 7.43 5.90
N GLU A 124 8.25 7.91 6.84
CA GLU A 124 8.24 7.39 8.19
C GLU A 124 7.52 6.03 8.27
N VAL A 125 6.41 5.89 7.52
CA VAL A 125 5.68 4.62 7.40
C VAL A 125 6.50 3.62 6.59
N MET A 126 7.00 4.03 5.43
CA MET A 126 7.73 3.15 4.53
C MET A 126 9.04 2.64 5.15
N LEU A 127 9.81 3.48 5.84
CA LEU A 127 11.03 3.03 6.54
C LEU A 127 10.73 2.06 7.68
N SER A 128 9.62 2.26 8.39
CA SER A 128 9.13 1.34 9.42
C SER A 128 8.81 -0.03 8.81
N TYR A 129 8.10 -0.03 7.67
CA TYR A 129 7.74 -1.26 6.94
C TYR A 129 8.97 -2.04 6.46
N LEU A 130 9.95 -1.34 5.87
CA LEU A 130 11.19 -1.96 5.42
C LEU A 130 11.97 -2.64 6.56
N HIS A 131 11.90 -2.07 7.76
CA HIS A 131 12.57 -2.63 8.93
C HIS A 131 11.84 -3.86 9.50
N GLU A 132 10.54 -3.74 9.72
CA GLU A 132 9.73 -4.74 10.43
C GLU A 132 9.31 -5.94 9.55
N SER A 133 9.26 -5.77 8.22
CA SER A 133 8.77 -6.79 7.26
C SER A 133 9.84 -7.31 6.29
N SER A 134 11.13 -7.17 6.64
CA SER A 134 12.26 -7.49 5.75
C SER A 134 12.22 -8.90 5.15
N ALA A 135 11.77 -9.91 5.90
CA ALA A 135 11.69 -11.29 5.43
C ALA A 135 10.56 -11.55 4.41
N GLU A 136 9.42 -10.89 4.57
CA GLU A 136 8.31 -10.96 3.59
C GLU A 136 8.71 -10.22 2.30
N LEU A 137 9.33 -9.05 2.46
CA LEU A 137 9.80 -8.23 1.35
C LEU A 137 10.95 -8.87 0.57
N ALA A 138 11.74 -9.74 1.19
CA ALA A 138 12.72 -10.53 0.47
C ALA A 138 12.08 -11.56 -0.49
N GLN A 139 10.80 -11.94 -0.29
CA GLN A 139 10.06 -12.88 -1.14
C GLN A 139 9.21 -12.19 -2.20
N ALA A 140 8.49 -11.13 -1.80
CA ALA A 140 7.58 -10.36 -2.66
C ALA A 140 7.84 -8.85 -2.52
N PRO A 141 9.00 -8.36 -2.99
CA PRO A 141 9.45 -6.98 -2.77
C PRO A 141 8.53 -5.93 -3.41
N GLU A 142 7.83 -6.28 -4.48
CA GLU A 142 6.89 -5.41 -5.17
C GLU A 142 5.74 -4.95 -4.27
N ARG A 143 5.37 -5.71 -3.22
CA ARG A 143 4.32 -5.33 -2.27
C ARG A 143 4.64 -4.06 -1.49
N ALA A 144 5.92 -3.79 -1.24
CA ALA A 144 6.35 -2.56 -0.57
C ALA A 144 6.10 -1.29 -1.38
N VAL A 145 5.92 -1.42 -2.70
CA VAL A 145 5.56 -0.29 -3.55
C VAL A 145 4.18 0.24 -3.19
N ASP A 146 3.25 -0.63 -2.80
CA ASP A 146 1.89 -0.20 -2.45
C ASP A 146 1.92 0.72 -1.21
N VAL A 147 2.80 0.43 -0.24
CA VAL A 147 3.03 1.27 0.94
C VAL A 147 3.65 2.62 0.56
N LEU A 148 4.69 2.59 -0.28
CA LEU A 148 5.34 3.80 -0.80
C LEU A 148 4.33 4.70 -1.52
N LEU A 149 3.52 4.13 -2.41
CA LEU A 149 2.52 4.86 -3.19
C LEU A 149 1.40 5.41 -2.33
N ASN A 150 0.95 4.65 -1.32
CA ASN A 150 -0.04 5.12 -0.36
C ASN A 150 0.48 6.32 0.44
N GLU A 151 1.72 6.26 0.93
CA GLU A 151 2.34 7.37 1.66
C GLU A 151 2.54 8.58 0.74
N VAL A 152 2.88 8.37 -0.55
CA VAL A 152 2.98 9.44 -1.55
C VAL A 152 1.62 10.12 -1.73
N LEU A 153 0.55 9.35 -1.92
CA LEU A 153 -0.80 9.90 -2.11
C LEU A 153 -1.34 10.66 -0.89
N GLU A 154 -0.81 10.38 0.30
CA GLU A 154 -1.19 11.03 1.56
C GLU A 154 -0.37 12.30 1.85
N HIS A 155 0.94 12.29 1.58
CA HIS A 155 1.86 13.36 1.99
C HIS A 155 2.32 14.28 0.85
N VAL A 156 2.10 13.91 -0.41
CA VAL A 156 2.60 14.65 -1.57
C VAL A 156 1.47 15.41 -2.24
N GLU A 157 1.52 16.74 -2.12
CA GLU A 157 0.49 17.64 -2.67
C GLU A 157 0.90 18.28 -4.01
N GLN A 158 2.16 18.20 -4.41
CA GLN A 158 2.69 18.81 -5.64
C GLN A 158 3.47 17.78 -6.46
N GLN A 159 3.45 17.94 -7.79
CA GLN A 159 4.19 17.05 -8.68
C GLN A 159 5.70 17.11 -8.39
N PHE A 160 6.36 15.96 -8.40
CA PHE A 160 7.82 15.86 -8.31
C PHE A 160 8.38 14.83 -9.30
N ILE A 161 9.67 14.96 -9.60
CA ILE A 161 10.39 14.12 -10.56
C ILE A 161 11.29 13.14 -9.80
N LEU A 162 11.11 11.84 -9.99
CA LEU A 162 12.08 10.82 -9.57
C LEU A 162 12.99 10.46 -10.75
N VAL A 163 14.28 10.77 -10.64
CA VAL A 163 15.30 10.40 -11.63
C VAL A 163 16.03 9.15 -11.17
N LEU A 164 15.92 8.07 -11.94
CA LEU A 164 16.69 6.84 -11.77
C LEU A 164 17.85 6.83 -12.77
N ASP A 165 19.03 7.24 -12.32
CA ASP A 165 20.23 7.32 -13.15
C ASP A 165 21.03 6.02 -13.15
N ASP A 166 21.69 5.74 -14.27
CA ASP A 166 22.49 4.53 -14.49
C ASP A 166 21.75 3.19 -14.28
N TYR A 167 20.48 3.09 -14.68
CA TYR A 167 19.61 1.92 -14.41
C TYR A 167 20.19 0.56 -14.85
N HIS A 168 20.95 0.55 -15.95
CA HIS A 168 21.67 -0.62 -16.48
C HIS A 168 22.60 -1.32 -15.48
N HIS A 169 23.03 -0.66 -14.39
CA HIS A 169 23.86 -1.28 -13.35
C HIS A 169 23.12 -2.34 -12.51
N LEU A 170 21.79 -2.35 -12.50
CA LEU A 170 21.04 -3.34 -11.73
C LEU A 170 21.16 -4.77 -12.30
N GLY A 171 21.67 -4.93 -13.53
CA GLY A 171 21.73 -6.21 -14.23
C GLY A 171 20.39 -6.63 -14.83
N ALA A 172 20.37 -7.74 -15.58
CA ALA A 172 19.15 -8.26 -16.22
C ALA A 172 18.29 -9.11 -15.27
N GLU A 173 18.91 -9.71 -14.24
CA GLU A 173 18.25 -10.60 -13.28
C GLU A 173 18.27 -9.96 -11.88
N THR A 174 17.36 -9.02 -11.64
CA THR A 174 17.13 -8.44 -10.31
C THR A 174 15.64 -8.39 -9.94
N ALA A 175 15.35 -8.56 -8.66
CA ALA A 175 14.01 -8.38 -8.12
C ALA A 175 13.56 -6.91 -8.11
N VAL A 176 14.48 -5.94 -8.27
CA VAL A 176 14.14 -4.51 -8.38
C VAL A 176 13.31 -4.22 -9.63
N HIS A 177 13.42 -5.01 -10.70
CA HIS A 177 12.56 -4.84 -11.88
C HIS A 177 11.09 -5.02 -11.54
N ALA A 178 10.73 -6.00 -10.69
CA ALA A 178 9.36 -6.21 -10.25
C ALA A 178 8.84 -5.01 -9.42
N VAL A 179 9.70 -4.45 -8.56
CA VAL A 179 9.40 -3.22 -7.79
C VAL A 179 9.13 -2.05 -8.72
N VAL A 180 9.99 -1.81 -9.70
CA VAL A 180 9.81 -0.71 -10.65
C VAL A 180 8.59 -0.94 -11.54
N ASP A 181 8.37 -2.16 -12.04
CA ASP A 181 7.18 -2.48 -12.84
C ASP A 181 5.88 -2.24 -12.05
N ARG A 182 5.85 -2.61 -10.76
CA ARG A 182 4.72 -2.31 -9.86
C ARG A 182 4.56 -0.80 -9.64
N LEU A 183 5.65 -0.06 -9.47
CA LEU A 183 5.64 1.39 -9.30
C LEU A 183 5.07 2.08 -10.56
N LEU A 184 5.56 1.69 -11.74
CA LEU A 184 5.11 2.24 -13.01
C LEU A 184 3.66 1.85 -13.32
N ALA A 185 3.21 0.69 -12.85
CA ALA A 185 1.83 0.24 -13.03
C ALA A 185 0.79 1.08 -12.29
N TYR A 186 1.15 1.65 -11.14
CA TYR A 186 0.26 2.38 -10.26
C TYR A 186 0.78 3.80 -9.96
N LEU A 187 1.59 4.35 -10.86
CA LEU A 187 2.29 5.61 -10.63
C LEU A 187 1.26 6.75 -10.41
N PRO A 188 1.32 7.45 -9.26
CA PRO A 188 0.41 8.54 -8.97
C PRO A 188 0.79 9.76 -9.81
N ASP A 189 -0.19 10.61 -10.13
CA ASP A 189 0.01 11.78 -10.99
C ASP A 189 0.90 12.88 -10.40
N VAL A 190 1.07 12.87 -9.07
CA VAL A 190 2.03 13.69 -8.35
C VAL A 190 3.49 13.23 -8.55
N MET A 191 3.73 12.14 -9.27
CA MET A 191 5.05 11.56 -9.47
C MET A 191 5.33 11.33 -10.95
N HIS A 192 6.40 11.93 -11.47
CA HIS A 192 6.94 11.65 -12.80
C HIS A 192 8.26 10.88 -12.67
N VAL A 193 8.45 9.80 -13.44
CA VAL A 193 9.68 9.00 -13.37
C VAL A 193 10.53 9.17 -14.62
N ILE A 194 11.77 9.63 -14.46
CA ILE A 194 12.78 9.66 -15.52
C ILE A 194 13.77 8.51 -15.31
N ILE A 195 13.87 7.59 -16.27
CA ILE A 195 14.85 6.49 -16.23
C ILE A 195 15.97 6.78 -17.22
N ILE A 196 17.21 6.81 -16.74
CA ILE A 196 18.40 6.98 -17.58
C ILE A 196 19.13 5.63 -17.66
N SER A 197 19.33 5.14 -18.89
CA SER A 197 19.95 3.83 -19.11
C SER A 197 20.81 3.80 -20.38
N ARG A 198 21.71 2.82 -20.48
CA ARG A 198 22.47 2.57 -21.72
C ARG A 198 21.63 1.88 -22.77
N ASP A 199 20.88 0.89 -22.32
CA ASP A 199 19.98 0.06 -23.12
C ASP A 199 18.56 0.15 -22.55
N VAL A 200 17.58 -0.27 -23.33
CA VAL A 200 16.19 -0.37 -22.85
C VAL A 200 16.17 -1.37 -21.69
N PRO A 201 15.77 -0.96 -20.48
CA PRO A 201 15.78 -1.86 -19.33
C PRO A 201 14.75 -2.98 -19.50
N PRO A 202 14.95 -4.16 -18.88
CA PRO A 202 14.04 -5.30 -18.97
C PRO A 202 12.79 -5.10 -18.12
N LEU A 203 12.09 -3.99 -18.34
CA LEU A 203 10.84 -3.59 -17.70
C LEU A 203 9.66 -3.90 -18.63
N SER A 204 8.46 -4.01 -18.05
CA SER A 204 7.21 -4.28 -18.75
C SER A 204 6.66 -3.06 -19.50
N LEU A 205 7.52 -2.40 -20.31
CA LEU A 205 7.24 -1.14 -21.00
C LEU A 205 6.22 -1.24 -22.13
N ALA A 206 5.94 -2.45 -22.64
CA ALA A 206 5.02 -2.66 -23.76
C ALA A 206 3.60 -2.13 -23.46
N ARG A 207 3.12 -2.32 -22.22
CA ARG A 207 1.81 -1.83 -21.78
C ARG A 207 1.75 -0.29 -21.76
N LEU A 208 2.80 0.34 -21.25
CA LEU A 208 2.91 1.80 -21.18
C LEU A 208 2.98 2.42 -22.58
N ARG A 209 3.65 1.75 -23.53
CA ARG A 209 3.69 2.16 -24.94
C ARG A 209 2.32 2.07 -25.62
N SER A 210 1.55 1.01 -25.38
CA SER A 210 0.20 0.87 -25.97
C SER A 210 -0.80 1.91 -25.47
N GLN A 211 -0.58 2.46 -24.27
CA GLN A 211 -1.44 3.48 -23.65
C GLN A 211 -0.95 4.93 -23.88
N ALA A 212 0.13 5.14 -24.66
CA ALA A 212 0.79 6.43 -24.85
C ALA A 212 1.28 7.11 -23.54
N SER A 213 1.57 6.31 -22.51
CA SER A 213 2.01 6.77 -21.17
C SER A 213 3.53 6.79 -20.99
N LEU A 214 4.31 6.50 -22.04
CA LEU A 214 5.78 6.47 -22.03
C LEU A 214 6.35 7.38 -23.12
N ALA A 215 7.12 8.38 -22.71
CA ALA A 215 7.97 9.15 -23.61
C ALA A 215 9.36 8.52 -23.68
N ILE A 216 9.96 8.46 -24.87
CA ILE A 216 11.32 7.92 -25.07
C ILE A 216 12.16 8.99 -25.75
N ILE A 217 13.36 9.24 -25.21
CA ILE A 217 14.43 10.00 -25.85
C ILE A 217 15.55 9.01 -26.15
N ASP A 218 15.72 8.69 -27.44
CA ASP A 218 16.68 7.69 -27.88
C ASP A 218 18.05 8.29 -28.26
N ARG A 219 18.95 7.43 -28.76
CA ARG A 219 20.28 7.86 -29.23
C ARG A 219 20.18 8.94 -30.31
N ASN A 220 19.27 8.81 -31.27
CA ASN A 220 19.21 9.71 -32.44
C ASN A 220 18.80 11.12 -32.01
N GLU A 221 17.90 11.24 -31.05
CA GLU A 221 17.49 12.54 -30.51
C GLU A 221 18.60 13.24 -29.73
N LEU A 222 19.48 12.48 -29.05
CA LEU A 222 20.57 13.02 -28.25
C LEU A 222 21.78 13.48 -29.05
N LEU A 223 21.92 13.05 -30.32
CA LEU A 223 23.04 13.46 -31.18
C LEU A 223 23.06 14.98 -31.33
N PHE A 224 24.27 15.55 -31.35
CA PHE A 224 24.43 16.97 -31.64
C PHE A 224 24.02 17.23 -33.09
N THR A 225 23.15 18.23 -33.28
CA THR A 225 22.82 18.77 -34.60
C THR A 225 24.00 19.58 -35.15
N ASP A 226 23.95 19.92 -36.43
CA ASP A 226 24.99 20.73 -37.08
C ASP A 226 25.11 22.12 -36.39
N ASP A 227 23.96 22.73 -36.07
CA ASP A 227 23.89 24.01 -35.36
C ASP A 227 24.44 23.88 -33.93
N GLU A 228 24.02 22.85 -33.18
CA GLU A 228 24.55 22.58 -31.83
C GLU A 228 26.05 22.28 -31.85
N THR A 229 26.55 21.58 -32.87
CA THR A 229 27.98 21.27 -33.03
C THR A 229 28.77 22.55 -33.32
N GLN A 230 28.30 23.38 -34.24
CA GLN A 230 28.94 24.66 -34.54
C GLN A 230 28.92 25.59 -33.34
N GLN A 231 27.81 25.64 -32.60
CA GLN A 231 27.66 26.43 -31.39
C GLN A 231 28.56 25.90 -30.25
N LEU A 232 28.67 24.58 -30.08
CA LEU A 232 29.59 23.96 -29.13
C LEU A 232 31.04 24.38 -29.41
N PHE A 233 31.46 24.30 -30.67
CA PHE A 233 32.83 24.66 -31.05
C PHE A 233 33.10 26.15 -30.84
N ARG A 234 32.15 27.02 -31.18
CA ARG A 234 32.29 28.46 -31.01
C ARG A 234 32.24 28.89 -29.54
N GLU A 235 31.21 28.48 -28.80
CA GLU A 235 30.94 29.00 -27.45
C GLU A 235 31.72 28.26 -26.35
N VAL A 236 31.94 26.95 -26.53
CA VAL A 236 32.58 26.11 -25.50
C VAL A 236 34.04 25.83 -25.84
N PHE A 237 34.41 25.72 -27.12
CA PHE A 237 35.77 25.37 -27.54
C PHE A 237 36.59 26.55 -28.09
N ASP A 238 35.97 27.71 -28.37
CA ASP A 238 36.60 28.89 -28.98
C ASP A 238 37.27 28.58 -30.33
N LEU A 239 36.63 27.74 -31.16
CA LEU A 239 37.09 27.31 -32.48
C LEU A 239 35.97 27.44 -33.51
N GLU A 240 36.30 27.85 -34.74
CA GLU A 240 35.34 27.84 -35.85
C GLU A 240 35.62 26.68 -36.82
N LEU A 241 34.60 25.84 -37.05
CA LEU A 241 34.64 24.80 -38.06
C LEU A 241 34.22 25.34 -39.42
N THR A 242 34.95 24.98 -40.47
CA THR A 242 34.50 25.22 -41.86
C THR A 242 33.36 24.27 -42.23
N PRO A 243 32.51 24.61 -43.24
CA PRO A 243 31.43 23.72 -43.67
C PRO A 243 31.89 22.33 -44.13
N ALA A 244 33.06 22.23 -44.77
CA ALA A 244 33.62 20.95 -45.19
C ALA A 244 34.06 20.09 -43.99
N GLN A 245 34.69 20.71 -42.99
CA GLN A 245 35.05 20.04 -41.74
C GLN A 245 33.79 19.58 -41.01
N LEU A 246 32.76 20.41 -40.89
CA LEU A 246 31.51 20.06 -40.19
C LEU A 246 30.84 18.80 -40.78
N ILE A 247 30.81 18.68 -42.12
CA ILE A 247 30.28 17.49 -42.81
C ILE A 247 31.11 16.25 -42.50
N GLU A 248 32.44 16.33 -42.62
CA GLU A 248 33.34 15.20 -42.35
C GLU A 248 33.29 14.79 -40.86
N TYR A 249 33.16 15.75 -39.95
CA TYR A 249 32.93 15.52 -38.52
C TYR A 249 31.59 14.81 -38.28
N ARG A 250 30.51 15.25 -38.91
CA ARG A 250 29.18 14.65 -38.76
C ARG A 250 29.13 13.20 -39.28
N GLU A 251 29.74 12.93 -40.42
CA GLU A 251 29.79 11.59 -41.01
C GLU A 251 30.58 10.58 -40.16
N ARG A 252 31.53 11.04 -39.35
CA ARG A 252 32.44 10.16 -38.60
C ARG A 252 32.19 10.09 -37.10
N THR A 253 31.79 11.20 -36.49
CA THR A 253 31.44 11.23 -35.06
C THR A 253 29.97 10.93 -34.82
N HIS A 254 29.14 11.03 -35.87
CA HIS A 254 27.68 10.94 -35.79
C HIS A 254 27.08 11.78 -34.64
N GLY A 255 27.71 12.91 -34.26
CA GLY A 255 27.23 13.78 -33.18
C GLY A 255 27.51 13.26 -31.75
N TRP A 256 28.47 12.34 -31.57
CA TRP A 256 28.87 11.78 -30.28
C TRP A 256 29.70 12.78 -29.44
N ILE A 257 29.13 13.26 -28.32
CA ILE A 257 29.73 14.32 -27.49
C ILE A 257 31.09 13.93 -26.87
N THR A 258 31.35 12.66 -26.55
CA THR A 258 32.67 12.24 -26.04
C THR A 258 33.77 12.44 -27.09
N ALA A 259 33.50 12.18 -28.38
CA ALA A 259 34.46 12.50 -29.44
C ALA A 259 34.72 14.01 -29.54
N LEU A 260 33.69 14.85 -29.33
CA LEU A 260 33.81 16.31 -29.39
C LEU A 260 34.64 16.88 -28.22
N GLN A 261 34.49 16.33 -27.00
CA GLN A 261 35.31 16.72 -25.85
C GLN A 261 36.79 16.34 -26.01
N LEU A 262 37.07 15.22 -26.69
CA LEU A 262 38.42 14.75 -26.98
C LEU A 262 39.12 15.67 -28.00
N VAL A 263 38.41 16.09 -29.05
CA VAL A 263 38.90 17.05 -30.06
C VAL A 263 39.26 18.41 -29.43
N ARG A 264 38.45 18.90 -28.48
CA ARG A 264 38.74 20.13 -27.72
C ARG A 264 40.11 20.07 -27.02
N GLN A 265 40.43 18.97 -26.33
CA GLN A 265 41.66 18.89 -25.55
C GLN A 265 42.91 18.94 -26.43
N VAL A 266 42.88 18.31 -27.60
CA VAL A 266 43.97 18.35 -28.58
C VAL A 266 44.11 19.74 -29.19
N ALA A 267 42.99 20.37 -29.58
CA ALA A 267 43.00 21.69 -30.20
C ALA A 267 43.47 22.80 -29.24
N GLN A 268 43.05 22.76 -27.97
CA GLN A 268 43.52 23.69 -26.93
C GLN A 268 45.02 23.56 -26.65
N ARG A 269 45.57 22.35 -26.76
CA ARG A 269 46.97 22.06 -26.46
C ARG A 269 47.92 22.55 -27.57
N GLN A 270 47.49 22.58 -28.82
CA GLN A 270 48.32 23.11 -29.92
C GLN A 270 48.29 24.63 -30.03
N ALA A 271 47.19 25.28 -29.63
CA ALA A 271 47.19 26.74 -29.47
C ALA A 271 48.27 27.22 -28.47
N LEU A 272 48.68 26.36 -27.53
CA LEU A 272 49.74 26.60 -26.55
C LEU A 272 51.15 26.19 -27.02
N VAL A 273 51.28 25.26 -27.99
CA VAL A 273 52.58 24.68 -28.44
C VAL A 273 53.03 25.19 -29.82
N SER A 274 52.14 25.78 -30.62
CA SER A 274 52.45 26.18 -31.99
C SER A 274 53.21 27.51 -32.10
N SER A 275 54.53 27.43 -31.95
CA SER A 275 55.50 28.21 -32.73
C SER A 275 56.30 27.25 -33.63
N GLY A 276 55.66 26.62 -34.62
CA GLY A 276 56.38 26.00 -35.75
C GLY A 276 56.15 24.53 -36.11
N GLY A 277 55.13 23.84 -35.61
CA GLY A 277 54.79 22.47 -36.04
C GLY A 277 53.49 22.40 -36.85
N SER A 278 53.48 21.61 -37.94
CA SER A 278 52.26 21.29 -38.71
C SER A 278 51.18 20.72 -37.78
N ALA A 279 49.94 21.23 -37.89
CA ALA A 279 48.79 20.64 -37.20
C ALA A 279 48.69 19.14 -37.58
N PRO A 280 48.46 18.22 -36.64
CA PRO A 280 48.09 16.86 -36.98
C PRO A 280 46.76 16.93 -37.73
N ASP A 281 46.64 16.05 -38.71
CA ASP A 281 45.41 15.91 -39.46
C ASP A 281 44.35 15.30 -38.52
N LEU A 282 43.58 16.15 -37.85
CA LEU A 282 42.43 15.74 -37.02
C LEU A 282 41.53 14.77 -37.79
N VAL A 283 41.49 14.91 -39.11
CA VAL A 283 40.79 14.02 -40.05
C VAL A 283 41.37 12.60 -40.06
N GLU A 284 42.68 12.42 -39.94
CA GLU A 284 43.33 11.09 -39.94
C GLU A 284 43.11 10.32 -38.63
N ILE A 285 43.03 11.02 -37.50
CA ILE A 285 42.72 10.41 -36.19
C ILE A 285 41.25 9.98 -36.12
N LEU A 286 40.34 10.77 -36.69
CA LEU A 286 38.91 10.44 -36.79
C LEU A 286 38.60 9.28 -37.76
N ARG A 287 39.60 8.79 -38.52
CA ARG A 287 39.47 7.59 -39.38
C ARG A 287 39.63 6.26 -38.62
N GLN A 288 40.05 6.29 -37.35
CA GLN A 288 40.23 5.09 -36.51
C GLN A 288 38.92 4.66 -35.82
N SER A 289 38.86 3.47 -35.19
CA SER A 289 37.64 3.01 -34.51
C SER A 289 37.36 3.77 -33.20
N GLU A 290 36.11 3.81 -32.73
CA GLU A 290 35.73 4.53 -31.47
C GLU A 290 36.60 4.15 -30.27
N ARG A 291 37.02 2.89 -30.18
CA ARG A 291 37.88 2.39 -29.10
C ARG A 291 39.34 2.79 -29.28
N ASP A 292 39.84 2.74 -30.52
CA ASP A 292 41.23 3.12 -30.83
C ASP A 292 41.44 4.63 -30.64
N ILE A 293 40.46 5.44 -31.03
CA ILE A 293 40.43 6.89 -30.79
C ILE A 293 40.52 7.16 -29.28
N PHE A 294 39.72 6.45 -28.46
CA PHE A 294 39.74 6.64 -27.01
C PHE A 294 41.06 6.18 -26.38
N ASP A 295 41.55 4.97 -26.70
CA ASP A 295 42.79 4.43 -26.14
C ASP A 295 44.02 5.28 -26.54
N TYR A 296 44.06 5.81 -27.77
CA TYR A 296 45.07 6.77 -28.23
C TYR A 296 45.06 8.04 -27.37
N PHE A 297 43.89 8.66 -27.18
CA PHE A 297 43.81 9.89 -26.39
C PHE A 297 44.03 9.66 -24.89
N ALA A 298 43.60 8.52 -24.35
CA ALA A 298 43.90 8.16 -22.97
C ALA A 298 45.41 8.06 -22.74
N GLU A 299 46.17 7.51 -23.70
CA GLU A 299 47.64 7.48 -23.64
C GLU A 299 48.24 8.89 -23.75
N GLU A 300 47.76 9.76 -24.65
CA GLU A 300 48.26 11.14 -24.80
C GLU A 300 47.97 12.04 -23.59
N VAL A 301 46.81 11.85 -22.94
CA VAL A 301 46.45 12.56 -21.70
C VAL A 301 47.26 12.01 -20.52
N PHE A 302 47.42 10.69 -20.44
CA PHE A 302 48.18 10.05 -19.37
C PHE A 302 49.69 10.36 -19.45
N ALA A 303 50.28 10.27 -20.63
CA ALA A 303 51.72 10.47 -20.85
C ALA A 303 52.17 11.92 -20.59
N ASP A 304 51.27 12.89 -20.69
CA ASP A 304 51.56 14.31 -20.43
C ASP A 304 51.59 14.66 -18.94
N GLU A 305 50.97 13.83 -18.09
CA GLU A 305 50.96 14.10 -16.66
C GLU A 305 52.34 13.82 -16.05
N PRO A 306 52.78 14.59 -15.04
CA PRO A 306 53.99 14.29 -14.28
C PRO A 306 53.99 12.86 -13.72
N GLU A 307 55.16 12.24 -13.59
CA GLU A 307 55.30 10.84 -13.15
C GLU A 307 54.58 10.56 -11.82
N ASP A 308 54.59 11.51 -10.89
CA ASP A 308 53.87 11.40 -9.61
C ASP A 308 52.34 11.37 -9.76
N ILE A 309 51.80 12.09 -10.74
CA ILE A 309 50.36 12.13 -11.06
C ILE A 309 49.96 10.89 -11.85
N GLN A 310 50.77 10.43 -12.79
CA GLN A 310 50.57 9.16 -13.50
C GLN A 310 50.45 8.01 -12.51
N ARG A 311 51.40 7.90 -11.56
CA ARG A 311 51.35 6.88 -10.51
C ARG A 311 50.09 7.00 -9.65
N LEU A 312 49.71 8.22 -9.25
CA LEU A 312 48.47 8.44 -8.51
C LEU A 312 47.24 7.96 -9.31
N LEU A 313 47.12 8.32 -10.59
CA LEU A 313 46.01 7.92 -11.46
C LEU A 313 45.91 6.39 -11.59
N LEU A 314 47.04 5.71 -11.75
CA LEU A 314 47.10 4.24 -11.76
C LEU A 314 46.64 3.66 -10.41
N GLU A 315 47.18 4.16 -9.30
CA GLU A 315 46.85 3.74 -7.93
C GLU A 315 45.34 3.91 -7.63
N VAL A 316 44.79 5.10 -7.90
CA VAL A 316 43.38 5.40 -7.63
C VAL A 316 42.42 4.72 -8.61
N SER A 317 42.90 4.19 -9.74
CA SER A 317 42.04 3.48 -10.71
C SER A 317 41.37 2.24 -10.13
N LEU A 318 41.92 1.66 -9.06
CA LEU A 318 41.35 0.51 -8.35
C LEU A 318 40.15 0.88 -7.47
N LEU A 319 39.96 2.17 -7.17
CA LEU A 319 38.82 2.66 -6.40
C LEU A 319 37.70 3.08 -7.35
N ASP A 320 36.47 2.65 -7.08
CA ASP A 320 35.31 3.08 -7.86
C ASP A 320 34.90 4.53 -7.55
N ARG A 321 35.24 5.01 -6.34
CA ARG A 321 35.00 6.39 -5.89
C ARG A 321 36.19 6.95 -5.13
N LEU A 322 36.50 8.22 -5.41
CA LEU A 322 37.68 8.91 -4.95
C LEU A 322 37.31 10.01 -3.95
N GLY A 323 37.10 9.63 -2.69
CA GLY A 323 36.92 10.60 -1.60
C GLY A 323 38.27 11.19 -1.20
N LEU A 324 38.38 12.51 -1.06
CA LEU A 324 39.65 13.18 -0.71
C LEU A 324 40.28 12.64 0.58
N GLU A 325 39.46 12.38 1.61
CA GLU A 325 39.92 11.81 2.86
C GLU A 325 40.45 10.38 2.69
N THR A 326 39.68 9.53 1.99
CA THR A 326 40.06 8.15 1.70
C THR A 326 41.33 8.07 0.87
N CYS A 327 41.41 8.83 -0.22
CA CYS A 327 42.59 8.91 -1.06
C CYS A 327 43.79 9.50 -0.31
N GLY A 328 43.59 10.51 0.55
CA GLY A 328 44.65 11.10 1.36
C GLY A 328 45.21 10.13 2.40
N ARG A 329 44.35 9.29 3.00
CA ARG A 329 44.78 8.25 3.95
C ARG A 329 45.42 7.04 3.28
N LEU A 330 44.90 6.62 2.12
CA LEU A 330 45.47 5.52 1.33
C LEU A 330 46.79 5.91 0.66
N TYR A 331 46.91 7.15 0.19
CA TYR A 331 48.06 7.63 -0.58
C TYR A 331 48.64 8.93 0.02
N PRO A 332 49.18 8.89 1.25
CA PRO A 332 49.60 10.09 1.99
C PRO A 332 50.74 10.86 1.30
N ALA A 333 51.56 10.18 0.50
CA ALA A 333 52.67 10.80 -0.24
C ALA A 333 52.21 11.58 -1.49
N ARG A 334 50.94 11.49 -1.91
CA ARG A 334 50.47 11.95 -3.22
C ARG A 334 49.68 13.26 -3.23
N SER A 335 49.54 13.93 -2.08
CA SER A 335 48.84 15.23 -1.97
C SER A 335 47.47 15.27 -2.68
N CYS A 336 46.67 14.20 -2.54
CA CYS A 336 45.42 13.97 -3.25
C CYS A 336 44.42 15.14 -3.15
N SER A 337 44.43 15.87 -2.02
CA SER A 337 43.60 17.06 -1.75
C SER A 337 43.89 18.25 -2.67
N SER A 338 45.06 18.29 -3.31
CA SER A 338 45.44 19.34 -4.28
C SER A 338 45.39 18.84 -5.72
N VAL A 339 45.75 17.57 -5.95
CA VAL A 339 45.89 16.98 -7.28
C VAL A 339 44.53 16.64 -7.91
N LEU A 340 43.61 15.99 -7.17
CA LEU A 340 42.30 15.62 -7.71
C LEU A 340 41.45 16.83 -8.15
N PRO A 341 41.33 17.92 -7.35
CA PRO A 341 40.64 19.12 -7.83
C PRO A 341 41.32 19.79 -9.04
N ALA A 342 42.66 19.71 -9.13
CA ALA A 342 43.40 20.29 -10.26
C ALA A 342 43.17 19.49 -11.55
N LEU A 343 43.13 18.16 -11.48
CA LEU A 343 42.83 17.27 -12.61
C LEU A 343 41.41 17.51 -13.15
N VAL A 344 40.43 17.72 -12.26
CA VAL A 344 39.06 18.10 -12.66
C VAL A 344 39.04 19.46 -13.37
N ARG A 345 39.72 20.48 -12.83
CA ARG A 345 39.78 21.81 -13.48
C ARG A 345 40.40 21.76 -14.88
N ARG A 346 41.30 20.80 -15.12
CA ARG A 346 41.93 20.55 -16.43
C ARG A 346 41.13 19.60 -17.32
N ASN A 347 39.93 19.18 -16.90
CA ASN A 347 39.03 18.24 -17.59
C ASN A 347 39.64 16.86 -17.89
N VAL A 348 40.62 16.41 -17.11
CA VAL A 348 41.18 15.05 -17.25
C VAL A 348 40.14 14.06 -16.72
N PHE A 349 39.38 13.38 -17.60
CA PHE A 349 38.43 12.26 -17.39
C PHE A 349 37.95 11.96 -15.95
N ILE A 350 37.73 12.97 -15.12
CA ILE A 350 37.41 12.89 -13.70
C ILE A 350 36.30 13.89 -13.47
N THR A 351 35.25 13.44 -12.79
CA THR A 351 34.04 14.22 -12.52
C THR A 351 33.85 14.37 -11.02
N VAL A 352 33.15 15.42 -10.59
CA VAL A 352 32.80 15.67 -9.18
C VAL A 352 31.36 15.23 -8.93
N ALA A 353 31.16 14.42 -7.89
CA ALA A 353 29.87 13.84 -7.52
C ALA A 353 29.14 14.61 -6.38
N SER A 354 29.62 15.76 -5.90
CA SER A 354 29.01 16.47 -4.74
C SER A 354 29.28 17.99 -4.62
N ASP A 355 28.55 18.65 -3.69
CA ASP A 355 28.66 20.06 -3.28
C ASP A 355 29.27 20.31 -1.87
N GLU A 356 29.92 21.47 -1.75
CA GLU A 356 30.39 22.32 -0.62
C GLU A 356 30.95 21.75 0.70
N ARG A 357 30.75 20.49 1.09
CA ARG A 357 31.30 19.96 2.37
C ARG A 357 32.07 18.63 2.28
N GLY A 358 32.19 18.05 1.09
CA GLY A 358 33.03 16.87 0.86
C GLY A 358 33.01 16.45 -0.60
N GLU A 359 34.02 16.86 -1.36
CA GLU A 359 34.17 16.54 -2.79
C GLU A 359 34.50 15.04 -2.97
N GLU A 360 33.58 14.28 -3.57
CA GLU A 360 33.81 12.90 -4.01
C GLU A 360 34.04 12.92 -5.54
N TYR A 361 35.12 12.27 -6.00
CA TYR A 361 35.55 12.28 -7.39
C TYR A 361 35.34 10.91 -8.06
N ARG A 362 35.15 10.88 -9.38
CA ARG A 362 35.01 9.62 -10.14
C ARG A 362 35.74 9.69 -11.47
N LEU A 363 36.53 8.66 -11.76
CA LEU A 363 37.15 8.45 -13.07
C LEU A 363 36.11 8.05 -14.11
N HIS A 364 36.24 8.55 -15.33
CA HIS A 364 35.45 8.11 -16.46
C HIS A 364 35.69 6.61 -16.68
N PRO A 365 34.65 5.77 -16.86
CA PRO A 365 34.80 4.31 -16.89
C PRO A 365 35.80 3.80 -17.94
N LEU A 366 35.83 4.41 -19.13
CA LEU A 366 36.79 4.03 -20.18
C LEU A 366 38.24 4.37 -19.79
N PHE A 367 38.44 5.51 -19.12
CA PHE A 367 39.77 5.92 -18.66
C PHE A 367 40.23 5.07 -17.47
N GLN A 368 39.34 4.77 -16.53
CA GLN A 368 39.62 3.84 -15.44
C GLN A 368 40.01 2.45 -15.96
N GLY A 369 39.30 1.95 -16.99
CA GLY A 369 39.62 0.68 -17.65
C GLY A 369 40.99 0.69 -18.32
N PHE A 370 41.36 1.80 -18.99
CA PHE A 370 42.70 2.00 -19.54
C PHE A 370 43.78 1.98 -18.44
N LEU A 371 43.60 2.75 -17.36
CA LEU A 371 44.52 2.83 -16.23
C LEU A 371 44.69 1.47 -15.53
N ARG A 372 43.62 0.72 -15.31
CA ARG A 372 43.68 -0.65 -14.72
C ARG A 372 44.49 -1.61 -15.59
N ARG A 373 44.34 -1.54 -16.93
CA ARG A 373 45.14 -2.35 -17.86
C ARG A 373 46.62 -1.99 -17.79
N ARG A 374 46.94 -0.69 -17.75
CA ARG A 374 48.31 -0.20 -17.65
C ARG A 374 48.96 -0.57 -16.31
N LEU A 375 48.26 -0.36 -15.20
CA LEU A 375 48.72 -0.77 -13.87
C LEU A 375 49.05 -2.27 -13.83
N ARG A 376 48.18 -3.12 -14.40
CA ARG A 376 48.46 -4.57 -14.50
C ARG A 376 49.69 -4.88 -15.34
N SER A 377 49.98 -4.10 -16.37
CA SER A 377 51.20 -4.24 -17.17
C SER A 377 52.45 -3.81 -16.40
N ASP A 378 52.34 -2.76 -15.59
CA ASP A 378 53.48 -2.14 -14.89
C ASP A 378 53.92 -2.94 -13.66
N ILE A 379 52.98 -3.38 -12.82
CA ILE A 379 53.29 -4.07 -11.55
C ILE A 379 52.88 -5.54 -11.52
N GLY A 380 52.34 -6.05 -12.62
CA GLY A 380 51.88 -7.44 -12.74
C GLY A 380 50.62 -7.74 -11.91
N GLN A 381 50.05 -8.94 -12.12
CA GLN A 381 48.83 -9.36 -11.39
C GLN A 381 49.06 -9.48 -9.88
N ALA A 382 50.23 -9.97 -9.44
CA ALA A 382 50.56 -10.08 -8.02
C ALA A 382 50.71 -8.70 -7.34
N GLY A 383 51.26 -7.70 -8.04
CA GLY A 383 51.35 -6.33 -7.53
C GLY A 383 49.96 -5.68 -7.40
N VAL A 384 49.10 -5.86 -8.41
CA VAL A 384 47.70 -5.37 -8.36
C VAL A 384 46.95 -6.03 -7.19
N ALA A 385 47.11 -7.33 -6.97
CA ALA A 385 46.50 -8.03 -5.85
C ALA A 385 46.97 -7.48 -4.49
N ALA A 386 48.28 -7.24 -4.33
CA ALA A 386 48.83 -6.64 -3.10
C ALA A 386 48.24 -5.25 -2.82
N GLU A 387 48.01 -4.45 -3.86
CA GLU A 387 47.39 -3.14 -3.73
C GLU A 387 45.90 -3.25 -3.33
N HIS A 388 45.15 -4.18 -3.93
CA HIS A 388 43.79 -4.49 -3.48
C HIS A 388 43.74 -4.94 -2.01
N SER A 389 44.67 -5.79 -1.56
CA SER A 389 44.77 -6.18 -0.15
C SER A 389 45.01 -4.99 0.77
N ARG A 390 45.87 -4.05 0.36
CA ARG A 390 46.16 -2.83 1.12
C ARG A 390 44.94 -1.92 1.25
N ILE A 391 44.16 -1.78 0.16
CA ILE A 391 42.89 -1.05 0.16
C ILE A 391 41.85 -1.75 1.06
N ALA A 392 41.78 -3.08 1.01
CA ALA A 392 40.91 -3.84 1.88
C ALA A 392 41.22 -3.62 3.37
N ASP A 393 42.51 -3.62 3.76
CA ASP A 393 42.95 -3.35 5.13
C ASP A 393 42.48 -1.98 5.65
N TYR A 394 42.48 -0.98 4.78
CA TYR A 394 41.96 0.34 5.10
C TYR A 394 40.46 0.28 5.40
N PHE A 395 39.66 -0.34 4.53
CA PHE A 395 38.21 -0.41 4.72
C PHE A 395 37.81 -1.25 5.93
N LEU A 396 38.55 -2.33 6.23
CA LEU A 396 38.32 -3.12 7.45
C LEU A 396 38.56 -2.30 8.72
N LYS A 397 39.61 -1.47 8.76
CA LYS A 397 39.91 -0.59 9.90
C LYS A 397 38.85 0.50 10.12
N HIS A 398 38.12 0.88 9.08
CA HIS A 398 37.09 1.93 9.11
C HIS A 398 35.68 1.37 9.11
N GLU A 399 35.53 0.07 9.38
CA GLU A 399 34.23 -0.55 9.55
C GLU A 399 33.35 -0.57 8.27
N VAL A 400 33.97 -0.54 7.09
CA VAL A 400 33.29 -0.60 5.78
C VAL A 400 33.52 -1.98 5.13
N TRP A 401 32.94 -3.01 5.74
CA TRP A 401 33.22 -4.43 5.41
C TRP A 401 32.84 -4.83 3.98
N GLU A 402 31.73 -4.34 3.43
CA GLU A 402 31.31 -4.71 2.07
C GLU A 402 32.38 -4.34 1.03
N ARG A 403 32.88 -3.09 1.08
CA ARG A 403 33.96 -2.63 0.19
C ARG A 403 35.25 -3.41 0.44
N ALA A 404 35.56 -3.72 1.69
CA ALA A 404 36.72 -4.55 2.00
C ALA A 404 36.63 -5.93 1.33
N VAL A 405 35.49 -6.61 1.41
CA VAL A 405 35.29 -7.93 0.78
C VAL A 405 35.43 -7.83 -0.74
N HIS A 406 34.89 -6.79 -1.38
CA HIS A 406 35.10 -6.56 -2.82
C HIS A 406 36.60 -6.52 -3.18
N HIS A 407 37.39 -5.74 -2.44
CA HIS A 407 38.83 -5.67 -2.67
C HIS A 407 39.57 -6.97 -2.32
N LEU A 408 39.15 -7.71 -1.29
CA LEU A 408 39.73 -9.02 -0.97
C LEU A 408 39.47 -10.06 -2.08
N LEU A 409 38.28 -10.07 -2.66
CA LEU A 409 37.96 -10.92 -3.82
C LEU A 409 38.81 -10.55 -5.04
N ALA A 410 38.98 -9.26 -5.31
CA ALA A 410 39.84 -8.77 -6.40
C ALA A 410 41.33 -9.09 -6.16
N ALA A 411 41.76 -9.21 -4.90
CA ALA A 411 43.09 -9.69 -4.52
C ALA A 411 43.24 -11.22 -4.52
N GLU A 412 42.16 -11.97 -4.82
CA GLU A 412 42.09 -13.43 -4.69
C GLU A 412 42.37 -13.94 -3.25
N ASP A 413 42.21 -13.08 -2.23
CA ASP A 413 42.36 -13.42 -0.81
C ASP A 413 41.03 -13.94 -0.24
N PHE A 414 40.62 -15.09 -0.76
CA PHE A 414 39.32 -15.69 -0.49
C PHE A 414 39.12 -16.06 0.98
N ASP A 415 40.17 -16.44 1.69
CA ASP A 415 40.09 -16.84 3.10
C ASP A 415 39.77 -15.63 3.99
N ARG A 416 40.42 -14.48 3.78
CA ARG A 416 40.09 -13.27 4.54
C ARG A 416 38.70 -12.75 4.19
N ALA A 417 38.30 -12.82 2.92
CA ALA A 417 36.95 -12.45 2.51
C ALA A 417 35.89 -13.32 3.21
N ALA A 418 36.06 -14.64 3.22
CA ALA A 418 35.19 -15.56 3.93
C ALA A 418 35.15 -15.29 5.45
N HIS A 419 36.29 -14.94 6.06
CA HIS A 419 36.35 -14.57 7.48
C HIS A 419 35.54 -13.30 7.80
N VAL A 420 35.61 -12.28 6.95
CA VAL A 420 34.84 -11.04 7.13
C VAL A 420 33.34 -11.30 7.03
N ILE A 421 32.91 -12.12 6.06
CA ILE A 421 31.50 -12.53 5.95
C ILE A 421 31.07 -13.32 7.19
N ALA A 422 31.91 -14.22 7.69
CA ALA A 422 31.63 -14.99 8.90
C ALA A 422 31.46 -14.11 10.16
N ASP A 423 32.25 -13.05 10.29
CA ASP A 423 32.23 -12.15 11.46
C ASP A 423 31.14 -11.07 11.37
N LYS A 424 30.88 -10.52 10.17
CA LYS A 424 29.98 -9.38 9.97
C LYS A 424 28.64 -9.73 9.31
N GLY A 425 28.39 -11.00 9.02
CA GLY A 425 27.19 -11.44 8.28
C GLY A 425 25.86 -11.04 8.93
N ASP A 426 25.73 -11.12 10.26
CA ASP A 426 24.48 -10.72 10.95
C ASP A 426 24.16 -9.24 10.74
N ALA A 427 25.16 -8.37 10.93
CA ALA A 427 25.02 -6.93 10.71
C ALA A 427 24.72 -6.62 9.23
N TRP A 428 25.29 -7.40 8.33
CA TRP A 428 25.05 -7.29 6.89
C TRP A 428 23.60 -7.68 6.53
N ILE A 429 23.09 -8.79 7.08
CA ILE A 429 21.69 -9.21 6.91
C ILE A 429 20.74 -8.18 7.52
N ALA A 430 21.01 -7.70 8.73
CA ALA A 430 20.21 -6.69 9.41
C ALA A 430 20.17 -5.34 8.65
N SER A 431 21.20 -5.04 7.86
CA SER A 431 21.22 -3.84 7.00
C SER A 431 20.34 -3.95 5.75
N GLY A 432 19.83 -5.15 5.43
CA GLY A 432 19.02 -5.42 4.25
C GLY A 432 19.81 -5.65 2.96
N ALA A 433 21.15 -5.56 2.97
CA ALA A 433 21.98 -5.73 1.78
C ALA A 433 22.21 -7.22 1.42
N LEU A 434 21.13 -7.99 1.27
CA LEU A 434 21.15 -9.44 1.11
C LEU A 434 21.80 -9.88 -0.21
N SER A 435 21.54 -9.15 -1.31
CA SER A 435 22.11 -9.44 -2.63
C SER A 435 23.64 -9.37 -2.66
N SER A 436 24.20 -8.33 -2.03
CA SER A 436 25.65 -8.17 -1.96
C SER A 436 26.29 -9.32 -1.18
N LEU A 437 25.75 -9.71 -0.03
CA LEU A 437 26.28 -10.83 0.75
C LEU A 437 26.29 -12.13 -0.07
N VAL A 438 25.18 -12.45 -0.75
CA VAL A 438 25.09 -13.66 -1.58
C VAL A 438 26.08 -13.61 -2.74
N SER A 439 26.15 -12.49 -3.46
CA SER A 439 27.07 -12.34 -4.59
C SER A 439 28.54 -12.50 -4.17
N HIS A 440 28.94 -11.86 -3.07
CA HIS A 440 30.29 -11.99 -2.54
C HIS A 440 30.55 -13.41 -2.02
N ALA A 441 29.57 -14.05 -1.38
CA ALA A 441 29.69 -15.43 -0.92
C ALA A 441 29.78 -16.44 -2.08
N GLU A 442 29.10 -16.21 -3.20
CA GLU A 442 29.13 -17.06 -4.39
C GLU A 442 30.42 -16.91 -5.21
N ALA A 443 31.07 -15.75 -5.13
CA ALA A 443 32.38 -15.54 -5.71
C ALA A 443 33.52 -16.28 -4.97
N LEU A 444 33.26 -16.79 -3.76
CA LEU A 444 34.25 -17.51 -2.96
C LEU A 444 34.34 -19.00 -3.35
N PRO A 445 35.55 -19.57 -3.44
CA PRO A 445 35.73 -21.02 -3.52
C PRO A 445 35.10 -21.73 -2.32
N GLN A 446 34.50 -22.90 -2.58
CA GLN A 446 33.86 -23.70 -1.53
C GLN A 446 34.81 -24.04 -0.38
N SER A 447 36.10 -24.28 -0.66
CA SER A 447 37.12 -24.55 0.36
C SER A 447 37.29 -23.40 1.36
N SER A 448 37.21 -22.14 0.92
CA SER A 448 37.32 -20.98 1.80
C SER A 448 36.05 -20.75 2.62
N LEU A 449 34.87 -20.96 2.04
CA LEU A 449 33.61 -20.91 2.79
C LEU A 449 33.55 -22.00 3.88
N GLU A 450 33.95 -23.23 3.55
CA GLU A 450 33.99 -24.33 4.52
C GLU A 450 35.06 -24.13 5.59
N LYS A 451 36.14 -23.39 5.27
CA LYS A 451 37.13 -22.95 6.26
C LYS A 451 36.57 -21.90 7.22
N TYR A 452 35.47 -21.22 6.91
CA TYR A 452 34.80 -20.28 7.82
C TYR A 452 33.29 -20.58 7.87
N PRO A 453 32.86 -21.64 8.58
CA PRO A 453 31.50 -22.17 8.46
C PRO A 453 30.35 -21.20 8.77
N ARG A 454 30.57 -20.15 9.58
CA ARG A 454 29.58 -19.09 9.80
C ARG A 454 29.27 -18.31 8.52
N SER A 455 30.22 -18.14 7.61
CA SER A 455 29.96 -17.52 6.29
C SER A 455 28.98 -18.36 5.46
N LEU A 456 29.07 -19.68 5.56
CA LEU A 456 28.13 -20.61 4.93
C LEU A 456 26.74 -20.53 5.59
N ALA A 457 26.68 -20.41 6.92
CA ALA A 457 25.42 -20.21 7.66
C ALA A 457 24.74 -18.89 7.28
N HIS A 458 25.48 -17.79 7.14
CA HIS A 458 24.93 -16.50 6.69
C HIS A 458 24.39 -16.57 5.26
N ARG A 459 25.08 -17.26 4.35
CA ARG A 459 24.55 -17.54 3.01
C ARG A 459 23.25 -18.37 3.07
N ALA A 460 23.20 -19.37 3.95
CA ALA A 460 22.01 -20.20 4.18
C ALA A 460 20.84 -19.37 4.73
N GLU A 461 21.12 -18.43 5.62
CA GLU A 461 20.13 -17.54 6.22
C GLU A 461 19.53 -16.61 5.16
N VAL A 462 20.35 -16.03 4.27
CA VAL A 462 19.81 -15.26 3.14
C VAL A 462 18.95 -16.13 2.22
N ALA A 463 19.35 -17.37 1.94
CA ALA A 463 18.53 -18.30 1.16
C ALA A 463 17.18 -18.59 1.86
N ARG A 464 17.17 -18.73 3.20
CA ARG A 464 15.95 -18.93 3.99
C ARG A 464 15.03 -17.72 3.94
N LEU A 465 15.57 -16.51 4.09
CA LEU A 465 14.81 -15.26 4.00
C LEU A 465 14.16 -15.09 2.62
N ARG A 466 14.89 -15.45 1.55
CA ARG A 466 14.39 -15.48 0.17
C ARG A 466 13.45 -16.66 -0.16
N GLY A 467 13.05 -17.46 0.84
CA GLY A 467 12.16 -18.61 0.66
C GLY A 467 12.77 -19.81 -0.07
N LYS A 468 14.07 -19.80 -0.38
CA LYS A 468 14.80 -20.92 -1.02
C LYS A 468 15.13 -21.99 0.02
N TYR A 469 14.09 -22.60 0.62
CA TYR A 469 14.21 -23.47 1.79
C TYR A 469 15.06 -24.72 1.55
N ASP A 470 15.05 -25.31 0.34
CA ASP A 470 15.89 -26.47 0.02
C ASP A 470 17.38 -26.12 0.01
N ALA A 471 17.73 -25.02 -0.64
CA ALA A 471 19.09 -24.50 -0.66
C ALA A 471 19.54 -24.11 0.77
N ALA A 472 18.69 -23.41 1.51
CA ALA A 472 18.96 -23.05 2.90
C ALA A 472 19.20 -24.29 3.78
N GLN A 473 18.35 -25.31 3.69
CA GLN A 473 18.49 -26.54 4.46
C GLN A 473 19.81 -27.26 4.14
N MET A 474 20.17 -27.37 2.87
CA MET A 474 21.44 -27.98 2.45
C MET A 474 22.64 -27.24 3.05
N LEU A 475 22.67 -25.91 2.91
CA LEU A 475 23.76 -25.07 3.40
C LEU A 475 23.86 -25.07 4.94
N PHE A 476 22.73 -24.95 5.65
CA PHE A 476 22.71 -25.03 7.12
C PHE A 476 23.16 -26.40 7.61
N SER A 477 22.72 -27.49 6.96
CA SER A 477 23.13 -28.84 7.36
C SER A 477 24.66 -29.01 7.25
N ARG A 478 25.26 -28.51 6.16
CA ARG A 478 26.72 -28.50 5.98
C ARG A 478 27.42 -27.60 7.01
N ALA A 479 26.87 -26.41 7.28
CA ALA A 479 27.41 -25.49 8.28
C ALA A 479 27.41 -26.13 9.68
N VAL A 480 26.31 -26.78 10.10
CA VAL A 480 26.21 -27.49 11.38
C VAL A 480 27.31 -28.54 11.55
N THR A 481 27.56 -29.36 10.52
CA THR A 481 28.64 -30.36 10.56
C THR A 481 30.00 -29.71 10.81
N LEU A 482 30.32 -28.66 10.05
CA LEU A 482 31.62 -27.99 10.13
C LEU A 482 31.80 -27.17 11.43
N LEU A 483 30.73 -26.55 11.92
CA LEU A 483 30.72 -25.81 13.20
C LEU A 483 30.96 -26.76 14.37
N ARG A 484 30.33 -27.94 14.34
CA ARG A 484 30.56 -29.01 15.33
C ARG A 484 32.00 -29.50 15.32
N GLU A 485 32.57 -29.79 14.16
CA GLU A 485 33.98 -30.22 14.02
C GLU A 485 34.96 -29.19 14.61
N ARG A 486 34.58 -27.91 14.60
CA ARG A 486 35.37 -26.79 15.15
C ARG A 486 35.03 -26.41 16.58
N ASN A 487 34.08 -27.11 17.23
CA ASN A 487 33.56 -26.80 18.55
C ASN A 487 32.98 -25.37 18.69
N ASP A 488 32.45 -24.80 17.61
CA ASP A 488 31.72 -23.52 17.64
C ASP A 488 30.26 -23.77 18.06
N ARG A 489 30.04 -23.88 19.37
CA ARG A 489 28.75 -24.25 19.95
C ARG A 489 27.63 -23.26 19.64
N GLU A 490 27.91 -21.95 19.75
CA GLU A 490 26.91 -20.90 19.50
C GLU A 490 26.52 -20.87 18.01
N GLY A 491 27.50 -20.97 17.11
CA GLY A 491 27.22 -21.05 15.68
C GLY A 491 26.43 -22.31 15.30
N GLU A 492 26.78 -23.47 15.88
CA GLU A 492 26.03 -24.72 15.68
C GLU A 492 24.57 -24.54 16.14
N ALA A 493 24.36 -23.92 17.30
CA ALA A 493 23.05 -23.63 17.86
C ALA A 493 22.20 -22.72 16.96
N GLU A 494 22.75 -21.62 16.44
CA GLU A 494 22.01 -20.71 15.54
C GLU A 494 21.60 -21.37 14.22
N ALA A 495 22.49 -22.17 13.64
CA ALA A 495 22.19 -22.92 12.42
C ALA A 495 21.12 -24.00 12.64
N LEU A 496 21.14 -24.68 13.80
CA LEU A 496 20.12 -25.64 14.20
C LEU A 496 18.76 -24.97 14.46
N HIS A 497 18.72 -23.81 15.11
CA HIS A 497 17.49 -23.03 15.29
C HIS A 497 16.87 -22.64 13.93
N SER A 498 17.71 -22.26 12.97
CA SER A 498 17.27 -21.92 11.62
C SER A 498 16.69 -23.14 10.88
N LEU A 499 17.31 -24.33 11.04
CA LEU A 499 16.75 -25.60 10.56
C LEU A 499 15.43 -25.96 11.24
N ALA A 500 15.28 -25.71 12.55
CA ALA A 500 14.03 -25.90 13.27
C ALA A 500 12.91 -25.01 12.72
N THR A 501 13.25 -23.77 12.39
CA THR A 501 12.31 -22.82 11.78
C THR A 501 11.85 -23.29 10.39
N ILE A 502 12.74 -23.85 9.58
CA ILE A 502 12.41 -24.46 8.28
C ILE A 502 11.51 -25.69 8.48
N ALA A 503 11.87 -26.59 9.39
CA ALA A 503 11.09 -27.79 9.71
C ALA A 503 9.67 -27.43 10.17
N ARG A 504 9.52 -26.43 11.05
CA ARG A 504 8.21 -25.91 11.49
C ARG A 504 7.38 -25.41 10.31
N ARG A 505 7.96 -24.63 9.40
CA ARG A 505 7.25 -24.11 8.22
C ARG A 505 6.78 -25.23 7.27
N ARG A 506 7.43 -26.38 7.30
CA ARG A 506 7.04 -27.58 6.54
C ARG A 506 6.10 -28.53 7.29
N GLY A 507 5.69 -28.17 8.52
CA GLY A 507 4.87 -29.04 9.37
C GLY A 507 5.63 -30.22 9.97
N GLU A 508 6.97 -30.23 9.91
CA GLU A 508 7.80 -31.32 10.42
C GLU A 508 8.16 -31.11 11.92
N SER A 509 7.14 -30.96 12.78
CA SER A 509 7.32 -30.58 14.19
C SER A 509 8.28 -31.49 14.97
N GLY A 510 8.27 -32.81 14.70
CA GLY A 510 9.20 -33.75 15.34
C GLY A 510 10.67 -33.43 15.06
N LYS A 511 11.03 -33.12 13.80
CA LYS A 511 12.39 -32.69 13.44
C LYS A 511 12.73 -31.34 14.06
N ALA A 512 11.76 -30.43 14.11
CA ALA A 512 11.95 -29.13 14.74
C ALA A 512 12.32 -29.28 16.22
N PHE A 513 11.62 -30.14 16.98
CA PHE A 513 11.96 -30.42 18.38
C PHE A 513 13.37 -30.98 18.53
N THR A 514 13.78 -31.95 17.71
CA THR A 514 15.15 -32.51 17.76
C THR A 514 16.23 -31.44 17.57
N TYR A 515 16.03 -30.53 16.61
CA TYR A 515 16.97 -29.42 16.40
C TYR A 515 16.96 -28.44 17.58
N LEU A 516 15.79 -28.14 18.14
CA LEU A 516 15.66 -27.23 19.29
C LEU A 516 16.27 -27.81 20.57
N ASP A 517 16.08 -29.10 20.86
CA ASP A 517 16.69 -29.79 22.02
C ASP A 517 18.21 -29.68 21.94
N ARG A 518 18.77 -30.00 20.78
CA ARG A 518 20.22 -29.88 20.55
C ARG A 518 20.71 -28.44 20.66
N THR A 519 19.92 -27.47 20.22
CA THR A 519 20.25 -26.03 20.33
C THR A 519 20.35 -25.61 21.80
N VAL A 520 19.43 -26.06 22.65
CA VAL A 520 19.43 -25.76 24.09
C VAL A 520 20.62 -26.40 24.81
N GLU A 521 21.01 -27.63 24.44
CA GLU A 521 22.21 -28.30 24.97
C GLU A 521 23.52 -27.54 24.67
N LEU A 522 23.56 -26.83 23.54
CA LEU A 522 24.75 -26.14 23.06
C LEU A 522 24.90 -24.72 23.62
N THR A 523 23.81 -24.13 24.11
CA THR A 523 23.73 -22.71 24.49
C THR A 523 23.77 -22.51 26.00
N ASP A 524 24.50 -21.49 26.44
CA ASP A 524 24.48 -21.02 27.83
C ASP A 524 23.11 -20.41 28.18
N GLU A 525 22.78 -20.35 29.48
CA GLU A 525 21.49 -19.84 29.97
C GLU A 525 21.18 -18.39 29.55
N ARG A 526 22.22 -17.59 29.29
CA ARG A 526 22.09 -16.18 28.87
C ARG A 526 22.06 -15.98 27.35
N SER A 527 22.17 -17.02 26.54
CA SER A 527 22.16 -16.87 25.08
C SER A 527 20.79 -16.40 24.57
N VAL A 528 20.79 -15.42 23.67
CA VAL A 528 19.59 -14.93 22.97
C VAL A 528 18.95 -16.05 22.13
N VAL A 529 19.73 -17.04 21.70
CA VAL A 529 19.22 -18.20 20.94
C VAL A 529 18.18 -18.98 21.75
N ARG A 530 18.27 -19.00 23.09
CA ARG A 530 17.27 -19.65 23.94
C ARG A 530 15.90 -18.97 23.87
N ILE A 531 15.85 -17.65 23.78
CA ILE A 531 14.60 -16.90 23.56
C ILE A 531 13.97 -17.34 22.22
N LYS A 532 14.79 -17.40 21.16
CA LYS A 532 14.36 -17.83 19.83
C LYS A 532 13.85 -19.29 19.85
N CYS A 533 14.52 -20.16 20.60
CA CYS A 533 14.13 -21.56 20.75
C CYS A 533 12.79 -21.74 21.44
N GLY A 534 12.59 -21.10 22.60
CA GLY A 534 11.32 -21.18 23.33
C GLY A 534 10.15 -20.67 22.49
N ASN A 535 10.35 -19.55 21.77
CA ASN A 535 9.33 -19.05 20.84
C ASN A 535 9.02 -20.02 19.69
N THR A 536 10.04 -20.57 19.01
CA THR A 536 9.81 -21.55 17.92
C THR A 536 9.18 -22.84 18.46
N ARG A 537 9.59 -23.31 19.64
CA ARG A 537 9.03 -24.51 20.29
C ARG A 537 7.57 -24.30 20.64
N GLY A 538 7.23 -23.17 21.26
CA GLY A 538 5.84 -22.81 21.57
C GLY A 538 4.96 -22.79 20.32
N LEU A 539 5.44 -22.23 19.20
CA LEU A 539 4.71 -22.25 17.93
C LEU A 539 4.53 -23.68 17.35
N CYS A 540 5.52 -24.56 17.50
CA CYS A 540 5.36 -25.97 17.11
C CYS A 540 4.31 -26.68 17.96
N LEU A 541 4.31 -26.45 19.28
CA LEU A 541 3.36 -27.03 20.23
C LEU A 541 1.93 -26.51 19.99
N MET A 542 1.78 -25.23 19.63
CA MET A 542 0.50 -24.69 19.17
C MET A 542 -0.03 -25.45 17.95
N ALA A 543 0.83 -25.72 16.97
CA ALA A 543 0.46 -26.46 15.77
C ALA A 543 0.11 -27.93 16.03
N THR A 544 0.63 -28.53 17.10
CA THR A 544 0.27 -29.90 17.54
C THR A 544 -0.87 -29.94 18.56
N GLY A 545 -1.41 -28.79 18.97
CA GLY A 545 -2.51 -28.68 19.94
C GLY A 545 -2.09 -28.77 21.41
N GLU A 546 -0.79 -28.78 21.72
CA GLU A 546 -0.25 -28.89 23.08
C GLU A 546 -0.20 -27.52 23.81
N LEU A 547 -1.37 -26.92 24.01
CA LEU A 547 -1.50 -25.52 24.46
C LEU A 547 -0.79 -25.22 25.79
N SER A 548 -0.86 -26.12 26.78
CA SER A 548 -0.21 -25.90 28.09
C SER A 548 1.32 -25.94 28.01
N ALA A 549 1.86 -26.81 27.17
CA ALA A 549 3.29 -26.86 26.92
C ALA A 549 3.75 -25.61 26.15
N ALA A 550 2.97 -25.19 25.14
CA ALA A 550 3.25 -23.97 24.40
C ALA A 550 3.32 -22.73 25.30
N GLU A 551 2.35 -22.59 26.20
CA GLU A 551 2.30 -21.50 27.18
C GLU A 551 3.53 -21.48 28.10
N HIS A 552 3.97 -22.65 28.58
CA HIS A 552 5.18 -22.75 29.40
C HIS A 552 6.42 -22.24 28.65
N GLU A 553 6.60 -22.67 27.39
CA GLU A 553 7.70 -22.25 26.54
C GLU A 553 7.69 -20.74 26.26
N PHE A 554 6.51 -20.19 25.95
CA PHE A 554 6.37 -18.75 25.74
C PHE A 554 6.65 -17.94 27.02
N ARG A 555 6.18 -18.38 28.20
CA ARG A 555 6.47 -17.70 29.48
C ARG A 555 7.97 -17.71 29.79
N ALA A 556 8.63 -18.85 29.63
CA ALA A 556 10.07 -18.96 29.83
C ALA A 556 10.85 -18.04 28.86
N ALA A 557 10.47 -18.04 27.57
CA ALA A 557 11.10 -17.18 26.57
C ALA A 557 10.86 -15.69 26.84
N LEU A 558 9.66 -15.30 27.30
CA LEU A 558 9.34 -13.92 27.67
C LEU A 558 10.16 -13.46 28.88
N GLN A 559 10.27 -14.29 29.91
CA GLN A 559 11.09 -13.99 31.09
C GLN A 559 12.55 -13.73 30.68
N PHE A 560 13.13 -14.59 29.84
CA PHE A 560 14.49 -14.36 29.34
C PHE A 560 14.61 -13.06 28.52
N ALA A 561 13.60 -12.71 27.73
CA ALA A 561 13.58 -11.46 26.98
C ALA A 561 13.49 -10.23 27.91
N GLU A 562 12.70 -10.30 28.98
CA GLU A 562 12.56 -9.25 30.00
C GLU A 562 13.87 -9.05 30.78
N GLU A 563 14.51 -10.13 31.24
CA GLU A 563 15.79 -10.10 31.96
C GLU A 563 16.92 -9.49 31.11
N GLN A 564 16.86 -9.65 29.79
CA GLN A 564 17.85 -9.11 28.84
C GLN A 564 17.48 -7.74 28.27
N GLY A 565 16.29 -7.19 28.61
CA GLY A 565 15.80 -5.93 28.06
C GLY A 565 15.56 -5.97 26.54
N ASN A 566 15.23 -7.14 25.98
CA ASN A 566 15.02 -7.31 24.55
C ASN A 566 13.56 -7.04 24.16
N GLU A 567 13.24 -5.76 23.97
CA GLU A 567 11.88 -5.27 23.72
C GLU A 567 11.21 -5.89 22.48
N HIS A 568 11.98 -6.19 21.43
CA HIS A 568 11.45 -6.84 20.22
C HIS A 568 10.89 -8.23 20.53
N TYR A 569 11.67 -9.09 21.20
CA TYR A 569 11.20 -10.42 21.58
C TYR A 569 10.12 -10.38 22.66
N MET A 570 10.16 -9.40 23.59
CA MET A 570 9.09 -9.23 24.58
C MET A 570 7.73 -9.06 23.91
N ARG A 571 7.61 -8.18 22.91
CA ARG A 571 6.34 -7.94 22.19
C ARG A 571 5.93 -9.15 21.35
N LEU A 572 6.87 -9.73 20.60
CA LEU A 572 6.61 -10.90 19.75
C LEU A 572 6.08 -12.09 20.57
N ILE A 573 6.71 -12.35 21.72
CA ILE A 573 6.33 -13.49 22.58
C ILE A 573 5.06 -13.18 23.36
N ALA A 574 4.85 -11.94 23.82
CA ALA A 574 3.60 -11.55 24.49
C ALA A 574 2.39 -11.78 23.57
N HIS A 575 2.50 -11.45 22.28
CA HIS A 575 1.45 -11.78 21.31
C HIS A 575 1.19 -13.30 21.25
N ASN A 576 2.23 -14.11 21.07
CA ASN A 576 2.10 -15.57 20.97
C ASN A 576 1.54 -16.20 22.24
N LEU A 577 1.82 -15.61 23.41
CA LEU A 577 1.32 -16.07 24.71
C LEU A 577 -0.19 -15.86 24.88
N GLY A 578 -0.79 -14.93 24.13
CA GLY A 578 -2.24 -14.75 24.09
C GLY A 578 -2.97 -15.86 23.32
N LEU A 579 -2.30 -16.54 22.38
CA LEU A 579 -2.95 -17.54 21.51
C LEU A 579 -3.45 -18.79 22.26
N PRO A 580 -2.68 -19.43 23.18
CA PRO A 580 -3.19 -20.55 23.97
C PRO A 580 -4.46 -20.20 24.76
N ALA A 581 -4.48 -19.02 25.40
CA ALA A 581 -5.64 -18.55 26.17
C ALA A 581 -6.85 -18.34 25.25
N ALA A 582 -6.64 -17.71 24.10
CA ALA A 582 -7.69 -17.49 23.09
C ALA A 582 -8.33 -18.81 22.62
N ILE A 583 -7.52 -19.83 22.31
CA ILE A 583 -8.02 -21.14 21.85
C ILE A 583 -8.81 -21.84 22.96
N ARG A 584 -8.38 -21.74 24.23
CA ARG A 584 -9.13 -22.28 25.37
C ARG A 584 -10.44 -21.53 25.63
N GLY A 585 -10.58 -20.30 25.14
CA GLY A 585 -11.70 -19.41 25.44
C GLY A 585 -11.46 -18.47 26.63
N ASP A 586 -10.27 -18.44 27.23
CA ASP A 586 -9.92 -17.44 28.24
C ASP A 586 -9.58 -16.10 27.57
N PHE A 587 -10.63 -15.40 27.12
CA PHE A 587 -10.52 -14.15 26.40
C PHE A 587 -9.99 -13.01 27.29
N GLY A 588 -10.18 -13.11 28.61
CA GLY A 588 -9.63 -12.17 29.58
C GLY A 588 -8.09 -12.25 29.61
N GLU A 589 -7.52 -13.44 29.71
CA GLU A 589 -6.08 -13.64 29.61
C GLU A 589 -5.53 -13.30 28.21
N ALA A 590 -6.20 -13.74 27.15
CA ALA A 590 -5.80 -13.44 25.78
C ALA A 590 -5.74 -11.93 25.50
N LEU A 591 -6.71 -11.16 26.02
CA LEU A 591 -6.78 -9.71 25.91
C LEU A 591 -5.63 -9.03 26.66
N ARG A 592 -5.28 -9.48 27.87
CA ARG A 592 -4.15 -8.93 28.65
C ARG A 592 -2.83 -9.06 27.87
N TRP A 593 -2.59 -10.22 27.28
CA TRP A 593 -1.37 -10.47 26.51
C TRP A 593 -1.34 -9.71 25.19
N SER A 594 -2.47 -9.65 24.47
CA SER A 594 -2.56 -8.95 23.19
C SER A 594 -2.39 -7.43 23.34
N ARG A 595 -2.82 -6.84 24.47
CA ARG A 595 -2.56 -5.43 24.76
C ARG A 595 -1.08 -5.11 24.93
N ARG A 596 -0.27 -6.02 25.49
CA ARG A 596 1.20 -5.83 25.64
C ARG A 596 1.95 -5.77 24.30
N MET A 597 1.31 -6.21 23.21
CA MET A 597 1.84 -6.07 21.86
C MET A 597 1.69 -4.64 21.32
N LEU A 598 0.61 -3.95 21.71
CA LEU A 598 0.30 -2.61 21.25
C LEU A 598 1.22 -1.59 21.93
N ARG A 599 1.75 -0.65 21.15
CA ARG A 599 2.62 0.40 21.71
C ARG A 599 1.75 1.52 22.26
N GLU A 600 2.03 1.94 23.50
CA GLU A 600 1.32 3.03 24.17
C GLU A 600 2.01 4.37 23.85
N ALA A 601 1.58 5.05 22.78
CA ALA A 601 1.76 6.50 22.58
C ALA A 601 1.05 6.99 21.29
N ASP A 602 0.32 8.09 21.38
CA ASP A 602 -0.41 8.72 20.26
C ASP A 602 0.50 9.25 19.12
N ASN A 603 1.83 9.18 19.26
CA ASN A 603 2.81 9.73 18.31
C ASN A 603 3.79 8.68 17.74
N LEU A 604 3.50 7.39 17.88
CA LEU A 604 4.33 6.34 17.28
C LEU A 604 3.88 6.04 15.85
N LEU A 605 4.86 5.78 14.99
CA LEU A 605 4.61 5.42 13.59
C LEU A 605 3.95 4.05 13.50
N PRO A 606 2.86 3.88 12.74
CA PRO A 606 2.20 2.60 12.58
C PRO A 606 3.18 1.51 12.13
N VAL A 607 3.01 0.28 12.64
CA VAL A 607 3.70 -0.92 12.13
C VAL A 607 2.69 -1.97 11.70
N PRO A 608 3.00 -2.79 10.68
CA PRO A 608 2.05 -3.80 10.18
C PRO A 608 1.53 -4.74 11.26
N GLN A 609 2.39 -5.13 12.21
CA GLN A 609 2.07 -6.06 13.28
C GLN A 609 0.95 -5.51 14.20
N GLU A 610 0.84 -4.19 14.35
CA GLU A 610 -0.23 -3.58 15.15
C GLU A 610 -1.62 -3.85 14.58
N ALA A 611 -1.76 -4.04 13.26
CA ALA A 611 -3.04 -4.42 12.66
C ALA A 611 -3.51 -5.78 13.21
N THR A 612 -2.62 -6.77 13.31
CA THR A 612 -2.93 -8.08 13.92
C THR A 612 -3.22 -7.95 15.40
N GLY A 613 -2.44 -7.13 16.13
CA GLY A 613 -2.69 -6.85 17.54
C GLY A 613 -4.07 -6.25 17.79
N HIS A 614 -4.44 -5.22 17.03
CA HIS A 614 -5.74 -4.57 17.12
C HIS A 614 -6.89 -5.53 16.74
N LEU A 615 -6.76 -6.33 15.68
CA LEU A 615 -7.75 -7.33 15.30
C LEU A 615 -7.97 -8.37 16.43
N ASN A 616 -6.90 -8.87 17.03
CA ASN A 616 -7.02 -9.82 18.14
C ASN A 616 -7.70 -9.20 19.36
N VAL A 617 -7.33 -7.97 19.72
CA VAL A 617 -8.00 -7.24 20.80
C VAL A 617 -9.50 -7.05 20.47
N ALA A 618 -9.84 -6.70 19.23
CA ALA A 618 -11.23 -6.58 18.81
C ALA A 618 -12.00 -7.90 18.96
N ARG A 619 -11.44 -9.03 18.48
CA ARG A 619 -12.04 -10.36 18.63
C ARG A 619 -12.28 -10.74 20.08
N PHE A 620 -11.33 -10.47 20.97
CA PHE A 620 -11.49 -10.81 22.39
C PHE A 620 -12.51 -9.90 23.10
N ASN A 621 -12.56 -8.61 22.76
CA ASN A 621 -13.63 -7.72 23.22
C ASN A 621 -15.00 -8.16 22.69
N PHE A 622 -15.07 -8.63 21.43
CA PHE A 622 -16.30 -9.20 20.86
C PHE A 622 -16.80 -10.38 21.70
N TYR A 623 -15.94 -11.37 21.99
CA TYR A 623 -16.33 -12.54 22.78
C TYR A 623 -16.72 -12.18 24.23
N ARG A 624 -16.09 -11.15 24.81
CA ARG A 624 -16.46 -10.61 26.13
C ARG A 624 -17.72 -9.73 26.11
N GLY A 625 -18.29 -9.44 24.93
CA GLY A 625 -19.47 -8.61 24.75
C GLY A 625 -19.22 -7.10 24.79
N GLU A 626 -17.96 -6.65 24.83
CA GLU A 626 -17.54 -5.25 24.80
C GLU A 626 -17.57 -4.71 23.35
N LEU A 627 -18.78 -4.62 22.77
CA LEU A 627 -18.97 -4.35 21.33
C LEU A 627 -18.46 -2.98 20.86
N ALA A 628 -18.42 -1.97 21.74
CA ALA A 628 -17.89 -0.65 21.41
C ALA A 628 -16.35 -0.66 21.28
N GLU A 629 -15.67 -1.33 22.21
CA GLU A 629 -14.22 -1.52 22.17
C GLU A 629 -13.82 -2.42 20.99
N CYS A 630 -14.64 -3.42 20.66
CA CYS A 630 -14.47 -4.22 19.43
C CYS A 630 -14.42 -3.31 18.20
N GLU A 631 -15.44 -2.47 18.01
CA GLU A 631 -15.53 -1.58 16.85
C GLU A 631 -14.34 -0.61 16.75
N GLN A 632 -13.96 0.03 17.87
CA GLN A 632 -12.82 0.96 17.91
C GLN A 632 -11.50 0.27 17.51
N HIS A 633 -11.29 -0.97 17.95
CA HIS A 633 -10.09 -1.71 17.59
C HIS A 633 -10.14 -2.24 16.15
N LEU A 634 -11.32 -2.58 15.60
CA LEU A 634 -11.46 -2.90 14.18
C LEU A 634 -11.15 -1.70 13.29
N ASP A 635 -11.57 -0.49 13.68
CA ASP A 635 -11.27 0.75 12.94
C ASP A 635 -9.74 0.94 12.83
N ARG A 636 -9.03 0.86 13.96
CA ARG A 636 -7.56 0.97 13.99
C ARG A 636 -6.85 -0.14 13.20
N ALA A 637 -7.36 -1.37 13.29
CA ALA A 637 -6.82 -2.50 12.53
C ALA A 637 -6.99 -2.26 11.02
N LEU A 638 -8.16 -1.76 10.59
CA LEU A 638 -8.47 -1.53 9.18
C LEU A 638 -7.65 -0.37 8.61
N GLU A 639 -7.49 0.73 9.34
CA GLU A 639 -6.62 1.84 8.93
C GLU A 639 -5.18 1.38 8.70
N THR A 640 -4.62 0.64 9.67
CA THR A 640 -3.26 0.09 9.56
C THR A 640 -3.16 -0.91 8.42
N CYS A 641 -4.15 -1.78 8.26
CA CYS A 641 -4.22 -2.77 7.19
C CYS A 641 -4.27 -2.13 5.80
N GLN A 642 -5.04 -1.06 5.61
CA GLN A 642 -5.12 -0.31 4.35
C GLN A 642 -3.83 0.45 4.03
N LEU A 643 -3.15 0.96 5.07
CA LEU A 643 -1.86 1.63 4.91
C LEU A 643 -0.80 0.67 4.34
N PHE A 644 -0.73 -0.55 4.90
CA PHE A 644 0.25 -1.57 4.53
C PHE A 644 -0.24 -2.58 3.46
N ASN A 645 -1.45 -2.41 2.92
CA ASN A 645 -2.09 -3.31 1.96
C ASN A 645 -2.14 -4.80 2.38
N LEU A 646 -2.58 -5.09 3.62
CA LEU A 646 -2.59 -6.43 4.19
C LEU A 646 -3.89 -7.20 3.86
N ILE A 647 -4.10 -7.57 2.59
CA ILE A 647 -5.38 -8.10 2.05
C ILE A 647 -5.97 -9.26 2.88
N ALA A 648 -5.18 -10.27 3.25
CA ALA A 648 -5.66 -11.40 4.06
C ALA A 648 -6.17 -10.94 5.44
N LEU A 649 -5.46 -10.01 6.08
CA LEU A 649 -5.86 -9.45 7.37
C LEU A 649 -7.11 -8.56 7.23
N ARG A 650 -7.26 -7.87 6.08
CA ARG A 650 -8.46 -7.09 5.74
C ARG A 650 -9.70 -7.99 5.66
N ALA A 651 -9.58 -9.17 5.06
CA ALA A 651 -10.65 -10.16 5.02
C ALA A 651 -11.09 -10.57 6.44
N GLU A 652 -10.14 -10.87 7.32
CA GLU A 652 -10.41 -11.21 8.72
C GLU A 652 -11.04 -10.06 9.52
N ILE A 653 -10.64 -8.82 9.24
CA ILE A 653 -11.24 -7.62 9.83
C ILE A 653 -12.70 -7.48 9.38
N PHE A 654 -12.99 -7.64 8.08
CA PHE A 654 -14.35 -7.60 7.56
C PHE A 654 -15.22 -8.74 8.08
N GLU A 655 -14.68 -9.95 8.21
CA GLU A 655 -15.35 -11.06 8.88
C GLU A 655 -15.75 -10.67 10.32
N THR A 656 -14.85 -10.04 11.06
CA THR A 656 -15.12 -9.62 12.45
C THR A 656 -16.11 -8.45 12.54
N TYR A 657 -16.12 -7.51 11.58
CA TYR A 657 -17.22 -6.53 11.46
C TYR A 657 -18.56 -7.21 11.19
N GLY A 658 -18.58 -8.21 10.31
CA GLY A 658 -19.77 -9.02 10.05
C GLY A 658 -20.31 -9.63 11.33
N ASN A 659 -19.44 -10.22 12.16
CA ASN A 659 -19.79 -10.78 13.47
C ASN A 659 -20.33 -9.71 14.42
N LEU A 660 -19.68 -8.53 14.50
CA LEU A 660 -20.13 -7.40 15.31
C LEU A 660 -21.55 -6.95 14.95
N TYR A 661 -21.84 -6.76 13.66
CA TYR A 661 -23.16 -6.32 13.20
C TYR A 661 -24.22 -7.42 13.31
N ARG A 662 -23.84 -8.69 13.11
CA ARG A 662 -24.67 -9.85 13.39
C ARG A 662 -25.11 -9.86 14.87
N GLU A 663 -24.18 -9.59 15.78
CA GLU A 663 -24.50 -9.48 17.21
C GLU A 663 -25.36 -8.26 17.57
N ARG A 664 -25.25 -7.16 16.82
CA ARG A 664 -26.17 -6.00 16.93
C ARG A 664 -27.53 -6.23 16.26
N SER A 665 -27.78 -7.40 15.68
CA SER A 665 -28.98 -7.74 14.89
C SER A 665 -29.19 -6.87 13.64
N ASP A 666 -28.12 -6.27 13.10
CA ASP A 666 -28.13 -5.56 11.82
C ASP A 666 -27.75 -6.54 10.69
N ILE A 667 -28.75 -7.29 10.22
CA ILE A 667 -28.57 -8.36 9.23
C ILE A 667 -28.00 -7.83 7.91
N ALA A 668 -28.39 -6.61 7.52
CA ALA A 668 -27.97 -6.01 6.25
C ALA A 668 -26.48 -5.67 6.26
N ARG A 669 -25.99 -4.96 7.30
CA ARG A 669 -24.56 -4.67 7.43
C ARG A 669 -23.73 -5.93 7.64
N ALA A 670 -24.22 -6.90 8.41
CA ALA A 670 -23.53 -8.16 8.61
C ALA A 670 -23.29 -8.90 7.29
N ALA A 671 -24.32 -9.05 6.47
CA ALA A 671 -24.23 -9.70 5.15
C ALA A 671 -23.20 -9.00 4.24
N GLU A 672 -23.23 -7.67 4.20
CA GLU A 672 -22.33 -6.87 3.39
C GLU A 672 -20.85 -7.04 3.80
N PHE A 673 -20.55 -6.99 5.10
CA PHE A 673 -19.19 -7.20 5.57
C PHE A 673 -18.69 -8.62 5.30
N TYR A 674 -19.56 -9.62 5.40
CA TYR A 674 -19.21 -10.97 4.96
C TYR A 674 -18.94 -11.06 3.45
N GLU A 675 -19.68 -10.35 2.60
CA GLU A 675 -19.40 -10.29 1.16
C GLU A 675 -18.06 -9.60 0.85
N ARG A 676 -17.71 -8.55 1.59
CA ARG A 676 -16.37 -7.92 1.52
C ARG A 676 -15.29 -8.91 1.92
N ALA A 677 -15.49 -9.67 3.00
CA ALA A 677 -14.56 -10.69 3.44
C ALA A 677 -14.37 -11.80 2.38
N VAL A 678 -15.45 -12.27 1.74
CA VAL A 678 -15.35 -13.25 0.63
C VAL A 678 -14.46 -12.73 -0.50
N ARG A 679 -14.67 -11.48 -0.94
CA ARG A 679 -13.87 -10.85 -2.01
C ARG A 679 -12.39 -10.80 -1.66
N ASP A 680 -12.07 -10.35 -0.45
CA ASP A 680 -10.69 -10.22 0.01
C ASP A 680 -10.01 -11.58 0.24
N TYR A 681 -10.74 -12.59 0.73
CA TYR A 681 -10.21 -13.96 0.84
C TYR A 681 -9.92 -14.58 -0.53
N ASP A 682 -10.79 -14.37 -1.52
CA ASP A 682 -10.58 -14.83 -2.91
C ASP A 682 -9.36 -14.13 -3.53
N GLU A 683 -9.24 -12.81 -3.35
CA GLU A 683 -8.05 -12.04 -3.78
C GLU A 683 -6.76 -12.54 -3.10
N ALA A 684 -6.85 -12.91 -1.82
CA ALA A 684 -5.73 -13.48 -1.06
C ALA A 684 -5.44 -14.96 -1.41
N GLY A 685 -6.28 -15.62 -2.21
CA GLY A 685 -6.18 -17.04 -2.55
C GLY A 685 -6.41 -17.97 -1.35
N ILE A 686 -7.20 -17.54 -0.37
CA ILE A 686 -7.50 -18.29 0.86
C ILE A 686 -8.78 -19.12 0.66
N ASP A 687 -8.68 -20.43 0.92
CA ASP A 687 -9.82 -21.33 0.93
C ASP A 687 -10.77 -21.02 2.11
N LEU A 688 -11.97 -20.55 1.80
CA LEU A 688 -13.00 -20.20 2.78
C LEU A 688 -13.36 -21.37 3.73
N ALA A 689 -13.21 -22.63 3.30
CA ALA A 689 -13.46 -23.78 4.18
C ALA A 689 -12.49 -23.85 5.37
N ARG A 690 -11.34 -23.18 5.27
CA ARG A 690 -10.32 -23.05 6.33
C ARG A 690 -10.50 -21.81 7.21
N THR A 691 -11.51 -20.98 6.94
CA THR A 691 -11.88 -19.77 7.70
C THR A 691 -13.17 -19.99 8.49
N GLU A 692 -13.51 -19.12 9.45
CA GLU A 692 -14.77 -19.17 10.21
C GLU A 692 -15.95 -18.54 9.43
N LEU A 693 -15.67 -17.78 8.36
CA LEU A 693 -16.66 -17.00 7.60
C LEU A 693 -17.91 -17.78 7.18
N LEU A 694 -17.77 -19.01 6.68
CA LEU A 694 -18.91 -19.81 6.23
C LEU A 694 -19.79 -20.30 7.39
N GLU A 695 -19.24 -20.46 8.60
CA GLU A 695 -20.04 -20.73 9.81
C GLU A 695 -20.81 -19.48 10.20
N GLU A 696 -20.14 -18.34 10.23
CA GLU A 696 -20.71 -17.05 10.61
C GLU A 696 -21.85 -16.61 9.68
N GLN A 697 -21.69 -16.81 8.36
CA GLN A 697 -22.76 -16.62 7.39
C GLN A 697 -23.95 -17.58 7.62
N ALA A 698 -23.69 -18.82 8.05
CA ALA A 698 -24.78 -19.76 8.36
C ALA A 698 -25.53 -19.35 9.63
N LEU A 699 -24.82 -18.83 10.65
CA LEU A 699 -25.44 -18.25 11.84
C LEU A 699 -26.28 -17.01 11.49
N LEU A 700 -25.83 -16.19 10.54
CA LEU A 700 -26.62 -15.07 10.03
C LEU A 700 -27.91 -15.54 9.34
N PHE A 701 -27.84 -16.56 8.48
CA PHE A 701 -29.04 -17.16 7.86
C PHE A 701 -30.02 -17.68 8.91
N TRP A 702 -29.51 -18.32 9.95
CA TRP A 702 -30.34 -18.82 11.05
C TRP A 702 -31.04 -17.67 11.80
N GLN A 703 -30.31 -16.61 12.15
CA GLN A 703 -30.90 -15.42 12.80
C GLN A 703 -31.93 -14.70 11.93
N ALA A 704 -31.73 -14.69 10.62
CA ALA A 704 -32.66 -14.12 9.65
C ALA A 704 -33.89 -15.03 9.39
N GLY A 705 -33.97 -16.20 10.04
CA GLY A 705 -35.08 -17.16 9.91
C GLY A 705 -34.94 -18.16 8.75
N ASN A 706 -33.86 -18.10 7.97
CA ASN A 706 -33.60 -19.02 6.86
C ASN A 706 -32.82 -20.28 7.32
N VAL A 707 -33.47 -21.09 8.15
CA VAL A 707 -32.88 -22.28 8.78
C VAL A 707 -32.42 -23.33 7.75
N ALA A 708 -33.13 -23.44 6.62
CA ALA A 708 -32.77 -24.38 5.55
C ALA A 708 -31.46 -24.01 4.83
N ALA A 709 -31.25 -22.71 4.53
CA ALA A 709 -30.00 -22.24 3.94
C ALA A 709 -28.81 -22.42 4.92
N ALA A 710 -29.02 -22.07 6.20
CA ALA A 710 -28.03 -22.30 7.26
C ALA A 710 -27.62 -23.78 7.30
N ARG A 711 -28.60 -24.69 7.32
CA ARG A 711 -28.37 -26.14 7.35
C ARG A 711 -27.58 -26.63 6.13
N ALA A 712 -28.00 -26.25 4.93
CA ALA A 712 -27.36 -26.70 3.70
C ALA A 712 -25.89 -26.23 3.59
N GLN A 713 -25.59 -25.02 4.06
CA GLN A 713 -24.23 -24.51 4.11
C GLN A 713 -23.35 -25.29 5.10
N LEU A 714 -23.85 -25.51 6.32
CA LEU A 714 -23.13 -26.25 7.35
C LEU A 714 -22.88 -27.71 6.97
N ASP A 715 -23.83 -28.38 6.30
CA ASP A 715 -23.64 -29.74 5.79
C ASP A 715 -22.46 -29.85 4.81
N ARG A 716 -22.37 -28.90 3.86
CA ARG A 716 -21.25 -28.85 2.92
C ARG A 716 -19.94 -28.57 3.64
N LEU A 717 -19.96 -27.67 4.62
CA LEU A 717 -18.78 -27.26 5.37
C LEU A 717 -18.21 -28.38 6.24
N VAL A 718 -19.06 -29.07 7.02
CA VAL A 718 -18.66 -30.23 7.84
C VAL A 718 -18.05 -31.32 6.96
N SER A 719 -18.66 -31.60 5.80
CA SER A 719 -18.14 -32.57 4.83
C SER A 719 -16.77 -32.16 4.27
N ALA A 720 -16.59 -30.88 3.92
CA ALA A 720 -15.33 -30.36 3.41
C ALA A 720 -14.20 -30.43 4.45
N ARG A 721 -14.46 -29.98 5.68
CA ARG A 721 -13.48 -29.97 6.77
C ARG A 721 -13.12 -31.39 7.25
N GLY A 722 -14.08 -32.31 7.27
CA GLY A 722 -13.83 -33.72 7.55
C GLY A 722 -12.87 -34.36 6.54
N ARG A 723 -13.01 -34.04 5.23
CA ARG A 723 -12.06 -34.49 4.21
C ARG A 723 -10.67 -33.85 4.34
N ALA A 724 -10.60 -32.64 4.86
CA ALA A 724 -9.34 -31.91 5.07
C ALA A 724 -8.59 -32.34 6.34
N GLY A 725 -9.23 -33.08 7.25
CA GLY A 725 -8.64 -33.48 8.53
C GLY A 725 -8.49 -32.35 9.55
N ASP A 726 -9.25 -31.26 9.41
CA ASP A 726 -9.28 -30.16 10.37
C ASP A 726 -10.29 -30.47 11.49
N GLU A 727 -9.84 -31.20 12.51
CA GLU A 727 -10.71 -31.67 13.59
C GLU A 727 -11.33 -30.53 14.40
N LEU A 728 -10.58 -29.46 14.69
CA LEU A 728 -11.09 -28.33 15.45
C LEU A 728 -12.26 -27.68 14.70
N ARG A 729 -12.02 -27.28 13.44
CA ARG A 729 -13.05 -26.61 12.63
C ARG A 729 -14.18 -27.54 12.22
N TYR A 730 -13.92 -28.84 12.10
CA TYR A 730 -14.98 -29.82 11.92
C TYR A 730 -15.97 -29.78 13.10
N ASN A 731 -15.46 -29.78 14.33
CA ASN A 731 -16.30 -29.80 15.53
C ASN A 731 -17.01 -28.46 15.78
N THR A 732 -16.39 -27.30 15.47
CA THR A 732 -17.11 -26.01 15.53
C THR A 732 -18.27 -25.96 14.53
N ALA A 733 -18.08 -26.48 13.32
CA ALA A 733 -19.13 -26.53 12.31
C ALA A 733 -20.23 -27.52 12.71
N ALA A 734 -19.86 -28.65 13.32
CA ALA A 734 -20.80 -29.63 13.86
C ALA A 734 -21.63 -29.05 15.01
N LEU A 735 -21.03 -28.23 15.90
CA LEU A 735 -21.76 -27.50 16.94
C LEU A 735 -22.78 -26.53 16.35
N ALA A 736 -22.37 -25.67 15.40
CA ALA A 736 -23.29 -24.76 14.73
C ALA A 736 -24.40 -25.52 14.01
N ARG A 737 -24.05 -26.64 13.37
CA ARG A 737 -24.99 -27.52 12.69
C ARG A 737 -26.00 -28.14 13.64
N GLY A 738 -25.56 -28.69 14.78
CA GLY A 738 -26.43 -29.26 15.81
C GLY A 738 -27.45 -28.26 16.34
N ARG A 739 -27.02 -27.01 16.59
CA ARG A 739 -27.91 -25.90 17.00
C ARG A 739 -28.97 -25.58 15.93
N VAL A 740 -28.60 -25.60 14.65
CA VAL A 740 -29.54 -25.41 13.54
C VAL A 740 -30.51 -26.59 13.40
N ILE A 741 -30.06 -27.84 13.58
CA ILE A 741 -30.96 -29.03 13.59
C ILE A 741 -31.98 -28.91 14.71
N TYR A 742 -31.54 -28.55 15.92
CA TYR A 742 -32.42 -28.36 17.07
C TYR A 742 -33.54 -27.37 16.73
N ALA A 743 -33.20 -26.25 16.09
CA ALA A 743 -34.18 -25.26 15.63
C ALA A 743 -35.14 -25.78 14.55
N GLN A 744 -34.78 -26.84 13.80
CA GLN A 744 -35.66 -27.54 12.86
C GLN A 744 -36.57 -28.58 13.53
N GLY A 745 -36.32 -28.91 14.80
CA GLY A 745 -37.12 -29.85 15.59
C GLY A 745 -36.62 -31.30 15.60
N ASP A 746 -35.47 -31.62 14.98
CA ASP A 746 -34.90 -32.97 14.99
C ASP A 746 -33.91 -33.15 16.16
N MET A 747 -34.46 -33.43 17.34
CA MET A 747 -33.69 -33.45 18.60
C MET A 747 -32.62 -34.55 18.64
N GLU A 748 -32.89 -35.72 18.06
CA GLU A 748 -31.97 -36.86 18.11
C GLU A 748 -30.77 -36.63 17.17
N ALA A 749 -30.99 -36.10 15.96
CA ALA A 749 -29.88 -35.73 15.08
C ALA A 749 -29.07 -34.55 15.62
N ALA A 750 -29.73 -33.57 16.26
CA ALA A 750 -29.05 -32.47 16.94
C ALA A 750 -28.15 -32.97 18.06
N ARG A 751 -28.68 -33.85 18.91
CA ARG A 751 -27.95 -34.45 20.04
C ARG A 751 -26.70 -35.20 19.58
N ALA A 752 -26.79 -36.02 18.53
CA ALA A 752 -25.65 -36.79 18.03
C ALA A 752 -24.46 -35.90 17.62
N ASP A 753 -24.73 -34.79 16.92
CA ASP A 753 -23.70 -33.82 16.55
C ASP A 753 -23.09 -33.13 17.77
N LEU A 754 -23.94 -32.71 18.71
CA LEU A 754 -23.54 -31.96 19.89
C LEU A 754 -22.75 -32.80 20.90
N GLU A 755 -23.09 -34.08 21.10
CA GLU A 755 -22.35 -34.98 21.99
C GLU A 755 -20.94 -35.27 21.48
N ALA A 756 -20.81 -35.51 20.17
CA ALA A 756 -19.50 -35.70 19.53
C ALA A 756 -18.63 -34.45 19.66
N ALA A 757 -19.20 -33.27 19.39
CA ALA A 757 -18.51 -31.99 19.54
C ALA A 757 -18.14 -31.70 21.00
N LEU A 758 -19.05 -31.93 21.95
CA LEU A 758 -18.80 -31.74 23.38
C LEU A 758 -17.64 -32.60 23.87
N SER A 759 -17.61 -33.88 23.50
CA SER A 759 -16.52 -34.81 23.86
C SER A 759 -15.17 -34.29 23.36
N TYR A 760 -15.12 -33.80 22.12
CA TYR A 760 -13.92 -33.20 21.54
C TYR A 760 -13.49 -31.93 22.30
N PHE A 761 -14.40 -30.98 22.52
CA PHE A 761 -14.08 -29.72 23.20
C PHE A 761 -13.62 -29.94 24.64
N HIS A 762 -14.25 -30.87 25.37
CA HIS A 762 -13.87 -31.22 26.73
C HIS A 762 -12.45 -31.83 26.77
N ALA A 763 -12.16 -32.80 25.89
CA ALA A 763 -10.86 -33.45 25.82
C ALA A 763 -9.72 -32.47 25.49
N HIS A 764 -10.00 -31.45 24.68
CA HIS A 764 -9.03 -30.44 24.24
C HIS A 764 -9.05 -29.14 25.04
N LYS A 765 -9.88 -29.05 26.09
CA LYS A 765 -10.01 -27.86 26.97
C LYS A 765 -10.43 -26.59 26.21
N LEU A 766 -11.38 -26.72 25.30
CA LEU A 766 -11.92 -25.64 24.47
C LEU A 766 -13.19 -25.09 25.13
N TYR A 767 -13.01 -24.35 26.23
CA TYR A 767 -14.07 -24.04 27.20
C TYR A 767 -15.23 -23.20 26.64
N TYR A 768 -14.96 -22.29 25.71
CA TYR A 768 -16.03 -21.50 25.10
C TYR A 768 -16.98 -22.37 24.26
N PHE A 769 -16.43 -23.24 23.41
CA PHE A 769 -17.22 -24.17 22.61
C PHE A 769 -17.85 -25.29 23.45
N GLU A 770 -17.17 -25.72 24.53
CA GLU A 770 -17.72 -26.65 25.52
C GLU A 770 -18.98 -26.06 26.18
N ALA A 771 -18.94 -24.81 26.62
CA ALA A 771 -20.09 -24.12 27.21
C ALA A 771 -21.26 -24.02 26.21
N GLN A 772 -20.98 -23.69 24.94
CA GLN A 772 -22.00 -23.66 23.89
C GLN A 772 -22.63 -25.02 23.62
N ALA A 773 -21.82 -26.09 23.56
CA ALA A 773 -22.30 -27.44 23.34
C ALA A 773 -23.15 -27.95 24.51
N CYS A 774 -22.71 -27.69 25.75
CA CYS A 774 -23.49 -28.00 26.95
C CYS A 774 -24.83 -27.26 26.97
N LEU A 775 -24.87 -25.95 26.67
CA LEU A 775 -26.12 -25.21 26.63
C LEU A 775 -27.07 -25.73 25.54
N ALA A 776 -26.54 -26.04 24.36
CA ALA A 776 -27.33 -26.62 23.27
C ALA A 776 -27.90 -28.00 23.63
N LEU A 777 -27.12 -28.86 24.30
CA LEU A 777 -27.60 -30.14 24.82
C LEU A 777 -28.64 -29.97 25.92
N ALA A 778 -28.48 -29.00 26.82
CA ALA A 778 -29.49 -28.71 27.85
C ALA A 778 -30.85 -28.37 27.20
N TYR A 779 -30.87 -27.63 26.09
CA TYR A 779 -32.09 -27.40 25.32
C TYR A 779 -32.66 -28.67 24.67
N CYS A 780 -31.81 -29.55 24.11
CA CYS A 780 -32.24 -30.84 23.56
C CYS A 780 -32.88 -31.74 24.65
N GLU A 781 -32.22 -31.87 25.80
CA GLU A 781 -32.70 -32.72 26.90
C GLU A 781 -33.97 -32.17 27.54
N LEU A 782 -34.12 -30.84 27.63
CA LEU A 782 -35.37 -30.21 28.07
C LEU A 782 -36.52 -30.53 27.11
N SER A 783 -36.30 -30.41 25.80
CA SER A 783 -37.28 -30.79 24.78
C SER A 783 -37.63 -32.28 24.82
N ALA A 784 -36.70 -33.13 25.27
CA ALA A 784 -36.89 -34.57 25.45
C ALA A 784 -37.45 -34.96 26.84
N SER A 785 -37.74 -33.98 27.71
CA SER A 785 -38.21 -34.20 29.10
C SER A 785 -37.26 -35.03 29.97
N ARG A 786 -35.95 -34.80 29.81
CA ARG A 786 -34.87 -35.44 30.58
C ARG A 786 -34.20 -34.42 31.49
N ASP A 787 -34.91 -34.06 32.56
CA ASP A 787 -34.56 -32.92 33.40
C ASP A 787 -33.22 -33.12 34.15
N ALA A 788 -32.86 -34.36 34.51
CA ALA A 788 -31.61 -34.63 35.22
C ALA A 788 -30.39 -34.33 34.35
N GLU A 789 -30.38 -34.81 33.12
CA GLU A 789 -29.35 -34.58 32.11
C GLU A 789 -29.29 -33.11 31.68
N MET A 790 -30.46 -32.47 31.53
CA MET A 790 -30.56 -31.03 31.29
C MET A 790 -29.86 -30.21 32.38
N LEU A 791 -30.15 -30.50 33.66
CA LEU A 791 -29.54 -29.80 34.79
C LEU A 791 -28.03 -30.04 34.90
N GLU A 792 -27.55 -31.23 34.53
CA GLU A 792 -26.11 -31.54 34.47
C GLU A 792 -25.39 -30.64 33.45
N HIS A 793 -25.90 -30.59 32.22
CA HIS A 793 -25.34 -29.74 31.16
C HIS A 793 -25.45 -28.25 31.50
N LEU A 794 -26.56 -27.81 32.09
CA LEU A 794 -26.73 -26.43 32.52
C LEU A 794 -25.74 -26.04 33.61
N ARG A 795 -25.51 -26.90 34.63
CA ARG A 795 -24.50 -26.65 35.67
C ARG A 795 -23.10 -26.51 35.09
N ARG A 796 -22.73 -27.37 34.13
CA ARG A 796 -21.44 -27.27 33.45
C ARG A 796 -21.32 -25.97 32.66
N THR A 797 -22.37 -25.56 31.96
CA THR A 797 -22.43 -24.27 31.26
C THR A 797 -22.17 -23.12 32.23
N LEU A 798 -22.86 -23.11 33.38
CA LEU A 798 -22.75 -22.05 34.37
C LEU A 798 -21.38 -21.99 35.07
N ASP A 799 -20.75 -23.14 35.36
CA ASP A 799 -19.37 -23.18 35.87
C ASP A 799 -18.38 -22.55 34.88
N LEU A 800 -18.53 -22.82 33.58
CA LEU A 800 -17.68 -22.25 32.55
C LEU A 800 -17.94 -20.76 32.34
N VAL A 801 -19.21 -20.35 32.34
CA VAL A 801 -19.63 -18.94 32.25
C VAL A 801 -19.01 -18.12 33.37
N ALA A 802 -19.16 -18.56 34.62
CA ALA A 802 -18.65 -17.84 35.79
C ALA A 802 -17.11 -17.83 35.88
N ARG A 803 -16.42 -18.79 35.26
CA ARG A 803 -14.96 -18.88 35.29
C ARG A 803 -14.27 -18.01 34.24
N TYR A 804 -14.90 -17.81 33.10
CA TYR A 804 -14.29 -17.18 31.92
C TYR A 804 -15.07 -15.97 31.38
N ASP A 805 -15.99 -15.43 32.17
CA ASP A 805 -16.77 -14.22 31.89
C ASP A 805 -17.63 -14.32 30.60
N TYR A 806 -18.38 -15.41 30.44
CA TYR A 806 -19.26 -15.62 29.26
C TYR A 806 -20.70 -15.14 29.45
N GLU A 807 -20.99 -14.30 30.45
CA GLU A 807 -22.35 -13.90 30.84
C GLU A 807 -23.09 -13.20 29.69
N ASN A 808 -22.38 -12.34 28.95
CA ASN A 808 -22.93 -11.63 27.79
C ASN A 808 -23.40 -12.60 26.69
N TRP A 809 -22.66 -13.68 26.45
CA TRP A 809 -23.07 -14.72 25.50
C TRP A 809 -24.29 -15.49 26.03
N LEU A 810 -24.25 -15.95 27.28
CA LEU A 810 -25.34 -16.71 27.90
C LEU A 810 -26.66 -15.92 27.89
N GLN A 811 -26.61 -14.64 28.28
CA GLN A 811 -27.77 -13.75 28.28
C GLN A 811 -28.42 -13.66 26.90
N ARG A 812 -27.63 -13.53 25.83
CA ARG A 812 -28.14 -13.46 24.45
C ARG A 812 -28.78 -14.77 24.00
N GLU A 813 -28.21 -15.91 24.35
CA GLU A 813 -28.81 -17.21 24.04
C GLU A 813 -30.15 -17.40 24.75
N LEU A 814 -30.25 -17.00 26.04
CA LEU A 814 -31.50 -17.05 26.80
C LEU A 814 -32.57 -16.08 26.26
N LEU A 815 -32.17 -14.90 25.76
CA LEU A 815 -33.08 -13.96 25.10
C LEU A 815 -33.68 -14.54 23.82
N ARG A 816 -32.91 -15.34 23.06
CA ARG A 816 -33.39 -16.01 21.83
C ARG A 816 -34.26 -17.22 22.13
N ASN A 817 -33.95 -17.95 23.20
CA ASN A 817 -34.69 -19.13 23.61
C ASN A 817 -34.98 -19.12 25.12
N PRO A 818 -36.07 -18.48 25.57
CA PRO A 818 -36.35 -18.31 27.00
C PRO A 818 -36.93 -19.56 27.67
N VAL A 819 -36.96 -20.72 27.01
CA VAL A 819 -37.62 -21.93 27.52
C VAL A 819 -36.98 -22.41 28.84
N LEU A 820 -35.66 -22.25 29.01
CA LEU A 820 -34.98 -22.56 30.27
C LEU A 820 -35.42 -21.65 31.43
N LEU A 821 -35.80 -20.39 31.16
CA LEU A 821 -36.30 -19.46 32.18
C LEU A 821 -37.70 -19.85 32.68
N ALA A 822 -38.47 -20.58 31.86
CA ALA A 822 -39.80 -21.06 32.23
C ALA A 822 -39.76 -22.32 33.10
N HIS A 823 -38.64 -23.06 33.12
CA HIS A 823 -38.48 -24.27 33.91
C HIS A 823 -37.99 -23.95 35.32
N ALA A 824 -38.74 -24.37 36.36
CA ALA A 824 -38.50 -23.98 37.75
C ALA A 824 -37.07 -24.26 38.23
N ASP A 825 -36.59 -25.50 38.08
CA ASP A 825 -35.27 -25.91 38.58
C ASP A 825 -34.12 -25.26 37.77
N ALA A 826 -34.34 -24.97 36.49
CA ALA A 826 -33.33 -24.33 35.65
C ALA A 826 -33.24 -22.83 35.98
N ALA A 827 -34.40 -22.19 36.19
CA ALA A 827 -34.49 -20.80 36.62
C ALA A 827 -33.90 -20.56 38.02
N GLU A 828 -33.86 -21.56 38.91
CA GLU A 828 -33.17 -21.44 40.20
C GLU A 828 -31.64 -21.46 40.05
N LEU A 829 -31.11 -22.20 39.07
CA LEU A 829 -29.67 -22.26 38.79
C LEU A 829 -29.12 -21.02 38.08
N LEU A 830 -29.95 -20.35 37.27
CA LEU A 830 -29.51 -19.19 36.48
C LEU A 830 -29.17 -17.97 37.38
N PRO A 831 -28.07 -17.24 37.09
CA PRO A 831 -27.70 -16.03 37.82
C PRO A 831 -28.84 -15.00 37.89
N ALA A 832 -29.03 -14.37 39.05
CA ALA A 832 -30.16 -13.48 39.30
C ALA A 832 -30.14 -12.24 38.38
N ASP A 833 -28.97 -11.67 38.17
CA ASP A 833 -28.71 -10.57 37.23
C ASP A 833 -29.05 -10.94 35.79
N VAL A 834 -28.61 -12.11 35.33
CA VAL A 834 -28.93 -12.62 33.97
C VAL A 834 -30.45 -12.81 33.83
N ARG A 835 -31.13 -13.36 34.83
CA ARG A 835 -32.60 -13.51 34.82
C ARG A 835 -33.31 -12.17 34.78
N GLU A 836 -32.98 -11.26 35.69
CA GLU A 836 -33.60 -9.95 35.80
C GLU A 836 -33.43 -9.13 34.52
N GLN A 837 -32.22 -9.09 33.96
CA GLN A 837 -31.94 -8.36 32.74
C GLN A 837 -32.59 -9.00 31.50
N THR A 838 -32.66 -10.34 31.44
CA THR A 838 -33.33 -11.05 30.33
C THR A 838 -34.84 -10.84 30.37
N MET A 839 -35.44 -10.80 31.57
CA MET A 839 -36.87 -10.51 31.75
C MET A 839 -37.23 -9.04 31.56
N ALA A 840 -36.29 -8.11 31.82
CA ALA A 840 -36.46 -6.68 31.62
C ALA A 840 -36.22 -6.23 30.17
N ALA A 841 -35.48 -7.01 29.39
CA ALA A 841 -35.23 -6.72 27.99
C ALA A 841 -36.52 -6.88 27.16
N PRO A 842 -36.82 -5.95 26.24
CA PRO A 842 -37.92 -6.13 25.30
C PRO A 842 -37.68 -7.43 24.53
N SER A 843 -38.68 -8.32 24.46
CA SER A 843 -38.59 -9.54 23.67
C SER A 843 -38.09 -9.17 22.27
N PRO A 844 -37.03 -9.83 21.75
CA PRO A 844 -36.57 -9.55 20.40
C PRO A 844 -37.77 -9.71 19.48
N GLN A 845 -38.15 -8.62 18.81
CA GLN A 845 -39.13 -8.69 17.74
C GLN A 845 -38.48 -9.49 16.63
N ILE A 846 -38.61 -10.82 16.68
CA ILE A 846 -38.46 -11.65 15.49
C ILE A 846 -39.49 -11.07 14.52
N PRO A 847 -39.10 -10.51 13.37
CA PRO A 847 -40.07 -10.01 12.41
C PRO A 847 -41.03 -11.16 12.07
N THR A 848 -42.26 -11.08 12.56
CA THR A 848 -43.33 -12.07 12.33
C THR A 848 -43.94 -11.92 10.93
N THR A 849 -43.24 -11.23 10.02
CA THR A 849 -43.50 -11.36 8.60
C THR A 849 -43.23 -12.82 8.19
N GLN A 850 -44.13 -13.40 7.39
CA GLN A 850 -43.94 -14.67 6.66
C GLN A 850 -42.48 -14.87 6.28
N PRO A 851 -41.94 -16.10 6.23
CA PRO A 851 -40.54 -16.35 5.86
C PRO A 851 -40.27 -15.59 4.57
N ALA A 852 -39.70 -14.40 4.70
CA ALA A 852 -39.17 -13.69 3.58
C ALA A 852 -38.08 -14.63 3.11
N GLU A 853 -38.08 -14.98 1.83
CA GLU A 853 -36.82 -15.37 1.23
C GLU A 853 -35.85 -14.27 1.62
N VAL A 854 -35.00 -14.55 2.61
CA VAL A 854 -33.84 -13.72 2.89
C VAL A 854 -32.93 -13.98 1.71
N SER A 855 -33.28 -13.36 0.57
CA SER A 855 -32.27 -12.84 -0.32
C SER A 855 -31.45 -11.94 0.58
N LEU A 856 -30.20 -12.35 0.84
CA LEU A 856 -29.14 -11.40 1.17
C LEU A 856 -29.39 -10.16 0.30
N PRO A 857 -29.31 -8.94 0.86
CA PRO A 857 -29.67 -7.73 0.12
C PRO A 857 -28.96 -7.79 -1.23
N SER A 858 -29.74 -7.92 -2.31
CA SER A 858 -29.20 -8.02 -3.67
C SER A 858 -28.55 -6.71 -4.10
N LYS A 859 -28.71 -5.65 -3.29
CA LYS A 859 -28.08 -4.35 -3.45
C LYS A 859 -27.10 -4.12 -2.30
N PRO A 860 -25.83 -3.85 -2.59
CA PRO A 860 -24.83 -3.56 -1.56
C PRO A 860 -25.18 -2.28 -0.80
N VAL A 861 -24.84 -2.21 0.48
CA VAL A 861 -24.97 -0.98 1.28
C VAL A 861 -24.10 0.10 0.64
N THR A 862 -24.66 1.30 0.56
CA THR A 862 -23.97 2.43 -0.08
C THR A 862 -22.88 2.98 0.83
N ASP A 863 -21.63 2.96 0.37
CA ASP A 863 -20.49 3.58 1.07
C ASP A 863 -20.48 5.11 0.95
N LEU A 864 -20.95 5.63 -0.20
CA LEU A 864 -20.99 7.06 -0.49
C LEU A 864 -22.24 7.42 -1.29
N THR A 865 -23.03 8.34 -0.76
CA THR A 865 -24.16 8.95 -1.47
C THR A 865 -23.73 10.31 -2.02
N ILE A 866 -24.01 10.54 -3.29
CA ILE A 866 -23.79 11.81 -3.99
C ILE A 866 -25.12 12.21 -4.63
N SER A 867 -25.72 13.29 -4.15
CA SER A 867 -26.96 13.82 -4.70
C SER A 867 -26.70 15.16 -5.40
N MET A 868 -27.01 15.23 -6.70
CA MET A 868 -26.78 16.37 -7.57
C MET A 868 -28.07 16.95 -8.18
N LEU A 869 -29.23 16.28 -8.07
CA LEU A 869 -30.52 16.79 -8.52
C LEU A 869 -31.15 17.69 -7.45
N GLY A 870 -30.67 18.93 -7.36
CA GLY A 870 -30.98 19.90 -6.32
C GLY A 870 -29.71 20.43 -5.63
N PRO A 871 -29.80 20.85 -4.34
CA PRO A 871 -28.61 21.17 -3.56
C PRO A 871 -27.68 19.97 -3.45
N VAL A 872 -26.38 20.19 -3.68
CA VAL A 872 -25.38 19.11 -3.63
C VAL A 872 -25.24 18.59 -2.21
N GLU A 873 -25.52 17.30 -2.02
CA GLU A 873 -25.36 16.60 -0.75
C GLU A 873 -24.44 15.39 -0.95
N ILE A 874 -23.40 15.30 -0.11
CA ILE A 874 -22.41 14.23 -0.16
C ILE A 874 -22.20 13.72 1.26
N PHE A 875 -22.47 12.44 1.50
CA PHE A 875 -22.30 11.81 2.80
C PHE A 875 -22.07 10.31 2.68
N ARG A 876 -21.40 9.74 3.69
CA ARG A 876 -21.19 8.29 3.82
C ARG A 876 -22.27 7.66 4.68
N ASP A 877 -22.44 8.19 5.89
CA ASP A 877 -23.51 7.83 6.81
C ASP A 877 -24.44 9.04 7.00
N PRO A 878 -25.74 8.93 6.70
CA PRO A 878 -26.70 10.01 6.93
C PRO A 878 -26.81 10.43 8.41
N VAL A 879 -26.42 9.57 9.35
CA VAL A 879 -26.40 9.85 10.80
C VAL A 879 -25.12 10.60 11.20
N ARG A 880 -24.03 10.50 10.41
CA ARG A 880 -22.75 11.18 10.64
C ARG A 880 -22.35 12.02 9.43
N PRO A 881 -22.92 13.22 9.27
CA PRO A 881 -22.59 14.10 8.16
C PRO A 881 -21.10 14.51 8.20
N LEU A 882 -20.54 14.76 7.02
CA LEU A 882 -19.20 15.34 6.88
C LEU A 882 -19.13 16.69 7.63
N SER A 883 -17.94 17.10 8.09
CA SER A 883 -17.80 18.39 8.77
C SER A 883 -18.26 19.54 7.87
N ALA A 884 -18.81 20.60 8.46
CA ALA A 884 -19.34 21.76 7.72
C ALA A 884 -18.27 22.47 6.87
N ASP A 885 -16.99 22.30 7.24
CA ASP A 885 -15.79 22.81 6.57
C ASP A 885 -15.07 21.75 5.71
N ALA A 886 -15.59 20.52 5.61
CA ALA A 886 -14.95 19.41 4.90
C ALA A 886 -14.61 19.77 3.45
N TRP A 887 -15.51 20.49 2.79
CA TRP A 887 -15.32 21.04 1.45
C TRP A 887 -14.63 22.41 1.49
N THR A 888 -13.37 22.43 1.96
CA THR A 888 -12.54 23.65 2.09
C THR A 888 -12.51 24.51 0.82
N THR A 889 -12.65 23.88 -0.35
CA THR A 889 -12.81 24.57 -1.63
C THR A 889 -14.06 24.08 -2.36
N LYS A 890 -14.88 25.01 -2.85
CA LYS A 890 -16.02 24.71 -3.73
C LYS A 890 -15.59 23.86 -4.94
N ARG A 891 -14.40 24.15 -5.48
CA ARG A 891 -13.83 23.45 -6.64
C ARG A 891 -13.56 21.96 -6.38
N ALA A 892 -13.10 21.57 -5.19
CA ALA A 892 -12.92 20.16 -4.85
C ALA A 892 -14.24 19.39 -4.93
N ARG A 893 -15.31 19.95 -4.36
CA ARG A 893 -16.67 19.36 -4.43
C ARG A 893 -17.15 19.22 -5.86
N ASP A 894 -16.99 20.28 -6.65
CA ASP A 894 -17.50 20.33 -8.02
C ASP A 894 -16.73 19.37 -8.95
N ILE A 895 -15.41 19.16 -8.74
CA ILE A 895 -14.62 18.12 -9.44
C ILE A 895 -15.11 16.71 -9.09
N LEU A 896 -15.41 16.44 -7.81
CA LEU A 896 -15.95 15.13 -7.42
C LEU A 896 -17.31 14.87 -8.10
N CYS A 897 -18.21 15.87 -8.10
CA CYS A 897 -19.50 15.79 -8.81
C CYS A 897 -19.30 15.58 -10.31
N PHE A 898 -18.34 16.27 -10.93
CA PHE A 898 -18.00 16.09 -12.33
C PHE A 898 -17.58 14.64 -12.64
N ILE A 899 -16.68 14.07 -11.85
CA ILE A 899 -16.25 12.67 -12.00
C ILE A 899 -17.43 11.71 -11.78
N ALA A 900 -18.23 11.94 -10.74
CA ALA A 900 -19.38 11.12 -10.39
C ALA A 900 -20.50 11.13 -11.45
N SER A 901 -20.69 12.26 -12.15
CA SER A 901 -21.70 12.41 -13.20
C SER A 901 -21.32 11.75 -14.53
N ARG A 902 -20.06 11.36 -14.71
CA ARG A 902 -19.56 10.80 -15.97
C ARG A 902 -19.73 9.29 -16.06
N ARG A 903 -19.79 8.80 -17.30
CA ARG A 903 -19.83 7.37 -17.61
C ARG A 903 -18.63 6.65 -16.97
N HIS A 904 -18.89 5.53 -16.30
CA HIS A 904 -17.90 4.76 -15.53
C HIS A 904 -17.24 5.53 -14.36
N ARG A 905 -17.82 6.67 -13.94
CA ARG A 905 -17.35 7.47 -12.80
C ARG A 905 -15.88 7.84 -12.93
N ARG A 906 -15.45 8.20 -14.14
CA ARG A 906 -14.06 8.49 -14.52
C ARG A 906 -13.93 9.76 -15.36
N ALA A 907 -12.85 10.50 -15.16
CA ALA A 907 -12.46 11.62 -16.01
C ALA A 907 -10.93 11.71 -16.13
N SER A 908 -10.43 11.98 -17.34
CA SER A 908 -8.99 12.18 -17.55
C SER A 908 -8.52 13.46 -16.89
N LYS A 909 -7.25 13.48 -16.47
CA LYS A 909 -6.61 14.67 -15.92
C LYS A 909 -6.80 15.88 -16.84
N ASP A 910 -6.53 15.72 -18.14
CA ASP A 910 -6.67 16.77 -19.14
C ASP A 910 -8.11 17.29 -19.22
N THR A 911 -9.11 16.39 -19.20
CA THR A 911 -10.51 16.82 -19.24
C THR A 911 -10.89 17.63 -18.00
N ILE A 912 -10.40 17.26 -16.81
CA ILE A 912 -10.65 18.01 -15.57
C ILE A 912 -9.96 19.38 -15.65
N ILE A 913 -8.71 19.42 -16.12
CA ILE A 913 -7.96 20.67 -16.29
C ILE A 913 -8.69 21.60 -17.26
N ASP A 914 -9.04 21.13 -18.45
CA ASP A 914 -9.73 21.92 -19.46
C ASP A 914 -11.06 22.48 -18.93
N THR A 915 -11.81 21.67 -18.17
CA THR A 915 -13.12 22.07 -17.64
C THR A 915 -13.03 23.13 -16.54
N PHE A 916 -12.06 23.00 -15.62
CA PHE A 916 -12.00 23.85 -14.41
C PHE A 916 -10.90 24.93 -14.44
N TRP A 917 -10.01 24.87 -15.45
CA TRP A 917 -8.87 25.77 -15.62
C TRP A 917 -8.59 26.13 -17.10
N GLY A 918 -9.51 25.91 -18.05
CA GLY A 918 -9.23 26.01 -19.50
C GLY A 918 -8.63 27.32 -20.06
N GLU A 919 -8.72 28.45 -19.34
CA GLU A 919 -8.04 29.71 -19.72
C GLU A 919 -6.80 30.04 -18.87
N ALA A 920 -6.43 29.17 -17.93
CA ALA A 920 -5.31 29.40 -17.02
C ALA A 920 -3.99 28.88 -17.59
N ASP A 921 -2.92 29.62 -17.34
CA ASP A 921 -1.56 29.17 -17.68
C ASP A 921 -1.19 27.88 -16.94
N PHE A 922 -0.32 27.08 -17.55
CA PHE A 922 0.16 25.80 -17.01
C PHE A 922 0.64 25.89 -15.55
N ASP A 923 1.38 26.95 -15.21
CA ASP A 923 1.89 27.19 -13.85
C ASP A 923 0.78 27.32 -12.79
N VAL A 924 -0.38 27.85 -13.17
CA VAL A 924 -1.54 28.01 -12.27
C VAL A 924 -2.24 26.68 -12.07
N VAL A 925 -2.34 25.87 -13.12
CA VAL A 925 -2.93 24.52 -13.06
C VAL A 925 -2.10 23.64 -12.14
N GLU A 926 -0.79 23.59 -12.37
CA GLU A 926 0.12 22.72 -11.61
C GLU A 926 0.11 23.03 -10.11
N LYS A 927 0.10 24.33 -9.75
CA LYS A 927 0.08 24.78 -8.35
C LYS A 927 -1.22 24.45 -7.61
N ASN A 928 -2.34 24.27 -8.31
CA ASN A 928 -3.67 24.20 -7.68
C ASN A 928 -4.38 22.86 -7.89
N PHE A 929 -4.06 22.09 -8.93
CA PHE A 929 -4.77 20.86 -9.28
C PHE A 929 -4.63 19.78 -8.19
N HIS A 930 -3.40 19.33 -7.90
CA HIS A 930 -3.15 18.26 -6.94
C HIS A 930 -3.55 18.62 -5.50
N PRO A 931 -3.35 19.87 -5.00
CA PRO A 931 -3.91 20.29 -3.72
C PRO A 931 -5.44 20.19 -3.68
N THR A 932 -6.13 20.53 -4.77
CA THR A 932 -7.59 20.41 -4.86
C THR A 932 -8.05 18.96 -4.75
N VAL A 933 -7.36 18.02 -5.41
CA VAL A 933 -7.61 16.57 -5.29
C VAL A 933 -7.36 16.07 -3.85
N SER A 934 -6.30 16.54 -3.20
CA SER A 934 -6.02 16.23 -1.79
C SER A 934 -7.15 16.69 -0.87
N HIS A 935 -7.72 17.88 -1.12
CA HIS A 935 -8.90 18.35 -0.40
C HIS A 935 -10.12 17.45 -0.58
N ILE A 936 -10.35 16.86 -1.76
CA ILE A 936 -11.43 15.88 -1.98
C ILE A 936 -11.25 14.67 -1.04
N ARG A 937 -10.03 14.11 -0.99
CA ARG A 937 -9.71 12.96 -0.15
C ARG A 937 -9.88 13.27 1.33
N LYS A 938 -9.47 14.46 1.78
CA LYS A 938 -9.65 14.94 3.16
C LYS A 938 -11.14 15.13 3.48
N ALA A 939 -11.91 15.73 2.58
CA ALA A 939 -13.34 16.00 2.76
C ALA A 939 -14.14 14.70 2.99
N LEU A 940 -13.95 13.69 2.15
CA LEU A 940 -14.68 12.41 2.21
C LEU A 940 -14.36 11.57 3.46
N ASN A 941 -13.28 11.92 4.17
CA ASN A 941 -12.84 11.24 5.38
C ASN A 941 -13.04 12.09 6.65
N SER A 942 -13.63 13.28 6.52
CA SER A 942 -13.90 14.17 7.66
C SER A 942 -15.02 13.64 8.56
N ASN A 943 -14.79 13.64 9.88
CA ASN A 943 -15.70 13.11 10.91
C ASN A 943 -16.09 11.64 10.71
N GLN A 944 -15.30 10.89 9.95
CA GLN A 944 -15.56 9.47 9.71
C GLN A 944 -14.73 8.60 10.65
N PRO A 945 -15.30 7.53 11.22
CA PRO A 945 -14.56 6.60 12.07
C PRO A 945 -13.50 5.82 11.28
N LEU A 946 -13.78 5.56 10.00
CA LEU A 946 -12.92 4.81 9.10
C LEU A 946 -12.55 5.66 7.89
N LYS A 947 -11.26 5.92 7.69
CA LYS A 947 -10.79 6.54 6.44
C LYS A 947 -10.91 5.55 5.27
N GLN A 948 -11.43 6.00 4.13
CA GLN A 948 -11.60 5.21 2.90
C GLN A 948 -11.11 6.00 1.69
N LYS A 949 -10.55 5.28 0.70
CA LYS A 949 -9.98 5.86 -0.52
C LYS A 949 -11.01 5.86 -1.65
N PHE A 950 -11.96 6.78 -1.60
CA PHE A 950 -13.03 6.88 -2.60
C PHE A 950 -12.58 7.36 -3.98
N LEU A 951 -11.43 8.03 -4.08
CA LEU A 951 -10.93 8.60 -5.33
C LEU A 951 -9.55 8.02 -5.68
N LEU A 952 -9.49 7.26 -6.77
CA LEU A 952 -8.28 6.65 -7.32
C LEU A 952 -7.77 7.41 -8.53
N TYR A 953 -6.47 7.29 -8.80
CA TYR A 953 -5.85 7.70 -10.06
C TYR A 953 -5.28 6.45 -10.75
N ARG A 954 -5.79 6.11 -11.94
CA ARG A 954 -5.34 4.94 -12.74
C ARG A 954 -5.44 5.26 -14.24
N ASP A 955 -4.45 4.83 -15.01
CA ASP A 955 -4.40 4.97 -16.48
C ASP A 955 -4.63 6.41 -16.99
N GLY A 956 -4.14 7.43 -16.28
CA GLY A 956 -4.33 8.84 -16.64
C GLY A 956 -5.66 9.46 -16.17
N ASP A 957 -6.52 8.66 -15.54
CA ASP A 957 -7.86 9.04 -15.15
C ASP A 957 -8.04 9.05 -13.63
N TYR A 958 -8.83 10.01 -13.19
CA TYR A 958 -9.44 10.03 -11.86
C TYR A 958 -10.76 9.29 -11.89
N LEU A 959 -10.92 8.30 -11.01
CA LEU A 959 -12.15 7.53 -10.89
C LEU A 959 -12.58 7.28 -9.45
N LEU A 960 -13.89 7.14 -9.25
CA LEU A 960 -14.40 6.61 -7.99
C LEU A 960 -13.96 5.15 -7.82
N ASN A 961 -13.43 4.80 -6.64
CA ASN A 961 -12.90 3.47 -6.37
C ASN A 961 -13.98 2.40 -6.59
N PRO A 962 -13.83 1.49 -7.57
CA PRO A 962 -14.83 0.47 -7.88
C PRO A 962 -15.10 -0.54 -6.75
N GLU A 963 -14.24 -0.61 -5.74
CA GLU A 963 -14.39 -1.51 -4.59
C GLU A 963 -15.58 -1.13 -3.69
N PHE A 964 -15.97 0.14 -3.71
CA PHE A 964 -17.06 0.70 -2.92
C PHE A 964 -18.37 0.81 -3.71
N SER A 965 -19.48 0.83 -2.99
CA SER A 965 -20.81 1.01 -3.55
C SER A 965 -21.27 2.45 -3.43
N TYR A 966 -21.79 3.00 -4.54
CA TYR A 966 -22.16 4.41 -4.63
C TYR A 966 -23.63 4.54 -4.97
N ARG A 967 -24.31 5.48 -4.32
CA ARG A 967 -25.63 5.93 -4.71
C ARG A 967 -25.50 7.33 -5.30
N ILE A 968 -25.72 7.41 -6.61
CA ILE A 968 -25.67 8.67 -7.35
C ILE A 968 -27.07 8.90 -7.92
N ASP A 969 -27.72 9.98 -7.51
CA ASP A 969 -29.13 10.24 -7.84
C ASP A 969 -29.37 10.41 -9.34
N THR A 970 -28.41 10.95 -10.09
CA THR A 970 -28.48 11.06 -11.55
C THR A 970 -28.47 9.70 -12.25
N GLU A 971 -27.60 8.76 -11.84
CA GLU A 971 -27.58 7.39 -12.35
C GLU A 971 -28.89 6.65 -12.03
N GLU A 972 -29.41 6.85 -10.81
CA GLU A 972 -30.68 6.25 -10.37
C GLU A 972 -31.87 6.80 -11.15
N PHE A 973 -31.88 8.12 -11.38
CA PHE A 973 -32.88 8.81 -12.20
C PHE A 973 -32.89 8.29 -13.64
N ASP A 974 -31.74 8.26 -14.32
CA ASP A 974 -31.66 7.81 -15.72
C ASP A 974 -32.05 6.33 -15.88
N ARG A 975 -31.69 5.48 -14.91
CA ARG A 975 -32.15 4.08 -14.86
C ARG A 975 -33.67 4.00 -14.76
N LEU A 976 -34.29 4.75 -13.84
CA LEU A 976 -35.75 4.74 -13.64
C LEU A 976 -36.49 5.29 -14.86
N VAL A 977 -35.97 6.33 -15.52
CA VAL A 977 -36.52 6.84 -16.79
C VAL A 977 -36.45 5.75 -17.87
N GLY A 978 -35.32 5.05 -17.98
CA GLY A 978 -35.15 3.93 -18.91
C GLY A 978 -36.13 2.78 -18.66
N GLU A 979 -36.33 2.42 -17.39
CA GLU A 979 -37.31 1.41 -16.94
C GLU A 979 -38.74 1.83 -17.27
N ALA A 980 -39.10 3.08 -16.98
CA ALA A 980 -40.42 3.63 -17.27
C ALA A 980 -40.72 3.63 -18.78
N GLU A 981 -39.76 4.05 -19.62
CA GLU A 981 -39.91 4.04 -21.08
C GLU A 981 -39.91 2.62 -21.66
N GLY A 982 -39.23 1.66 -21.01
CA GLY A 982 -39.32 0.23 -21.33
C GLY A 982 -40.70 -0.34 -21.04
N ALA A 983 -41.21 -0.09 -19.82
CA ALA A 983 -42.55 -0.50 -19.39
C ALA A 983 -43.65 0.14 -20.26
N ARG A 984 -43.50 1.41 -20.62
CA ARG A 984 -44.40 2.12 -21.54
C ARG A 984 -44.48 1.43 -22.91
N ARG A 985 -43.35 1.02 -23.47
CA ARG A 985 -43.28 0.28 -24.75
C ARG A 985 -43.92 -1.11 -24.64
N ALA A 986 -43.74 -1.78 -23.51
CA ALA A 986 -44.37 -3.06 -23.20
C ALA A 986 -45.88 -2.94 -22.86
N ARG A 987 -46.40 -1.72 -22.74
CA ARG A 987 -47.78 -1.40 -22.29
C ARG A 987 -48.06 -1.82 -20.84
N GLU A 988 -47.03 -1.91 -20.01
CA GLU A 988 -47.10 -2.13 -18.56
C GLU A 988 -47.31 -0.77 -17.86
N ILE A 989 -48.56 -0.29 -17.83
CA ILE A 989 -48.86 1.10 -17.40
C ILE A 989 -48.55 1.31 -15.92
N GLU A 990 -48.90 0.37 -15.04
CA GLU A 990 -48.68 0.50 -13.59
C GLU A 990 -47.18 0.62 -13.26
N ARG A 991 -46.36 -0.27 -13.83
CA ARG A 991 -44.90 -0.24 -13.67
C ARG A 991 -44.27 1.03 -14.24
N CYS A 992 -44.82 1.56 -15.33
CA CYS A 992 -44.41 2.84 -15.91
C CYS A 992 -44.69 4.01 -14.95
N ILE A 993 -45.88 4.03 -14.33
CA ILE A 993 -46.25 5.05 -13.34
C ILE A 993 -45.29 4.99 -12.14
N GLU A 994 -45.11 3.80 -11.55
CA GLU A 994 -44.23 3.61 -10.39
C GLU A 994 -42.80 4.09 -10.65
N ALA A 995 -42.22 3.73 -11.80
CA ALA A 995 -40.87 4.12 -12.16
C ALA A 995 -40.72 5.65 -12.36
N TYR A 996 -41.70 6.31 -13.01
CA TYR A 996 -41.69 7.77 -13.15
C TYR A 996 -41.87 8.48 -11.81
N GLU A 997 -42.73 8.00 -10.92
CA GLU A 997 -42.92 8.61 -9.59
C GLU A 997 -41.65 8.50 -8.73
N GLN A 998 -40.95 7.36 -8.78
CA GLN A 998 -39.65 7.20 -8.14
C GLN A 998 -38.60 8.14 -8.73
N ALA A 999 -38.57 8.32 -10.04
CA ALA A 999 -37.63 9.24 -10.70
C ALA A 999 -37.90 10.71 -10.32
N ILE A 1000 -39.16 11.12 -10.30
CA ILE A 1000 -39.56 12.49 -9.89
C ILE A 1000 -39.18 12.75 -8.43
N ALA A 1001 -39.31 11.76 -7.54
CA ALA A 1001 -38.94 11.90 -6.13
C ALA A 1001 -37.43 12.18 -5.92
N LEU A 1002 -36.57 11.79 -6.86
CA LEU A 1002 -35.13 12.10 -6.82
C LEU A 1002 -34.84 13.55 -7.25
N TYR A 1003 -35.73 14.17 -8.02
CA TYR A 1003 -35.55 15.53 -8.53
C TYR A 1003 -35.99 16.58 -7.50
N ARG A 1004 -35.04 17.05 -6.66
CA ARG A 1004 -35.30 18.02 -5.58
C ARG A 1004 -35.14 19.48 -6.02
N GLY A 1005 -34.57 19.69 -7.21
CA GLY A 1005 -34.30 21.00 -7.79
C GLY A 1005 -33.40 20.87 -9.02
N GLU A 1006 -32.93 22.01 -9.52
CA GLU A 1006 -32.02 22.05 -10.67
C GLU A 1006 -30.71 21.29 -10.39
N PHE A 1007 -30.15 20.67 -11.42
CA PHE A 1007 -28.86 19.99 -11.32
C PHE A 1007 -27.78 20.94 -10.78
N MET A 1008 -27.07 20.48 -9.73
CA MET A 1008 -26.08 21.22 -8.95
C MET A 1008 -26.55 22.64 -8.63
N GLN A 1009 -27.66 22.77 -7.90
CA GLN A 1009 -28.26 24.07 -7.58
C GLN A 1009 -27.24 25.02 -6.94
N GLY A 1010 -27.07 26.21 -7.52
CA GLY A 1010 -26.10 27.22 -7.07
C GLY A 1010 -24.68 27.06 -7.65
N SER A 1011 -24.45 26.11 -8.56
CA SER A 1011 -23.26 26.09 -9.42
C SER A 1011 -23.57 26.69 -10.79
N TYR A 1012 -22.60 27.37 -11.41
CA TYR A 1012 -22.78 28.12 -12.67
C TYR A 1012 -21.64 27.85 -13.67
N ASP A 1013 -20.95 26.71 -13.52
CA ASP A 1013 -19.91 26.30 -14.47
C ASP A 1013 -20.58 25.81 -15.78
N GLU A 1014 -19.92 26.01 -16.92
CA GLU A 1014 -20.49 25.74 -18.25
C GLU A 1014 -20.97 24.29 -18.41
N TRP A 1015 -20.20 23.32 -17.91
CA TRP A 1015 -20.55 21.89 -17.97
C TRP A 1015 -21.82 21.53 -17.19
N VAL A 1016 -22.23 22.36 -16.23
CA VAL A 1016 -23.43 22.15 -15.40
C VAL A 1016 -24.70 22.49 -16.19
N GLU A 1017 -24.65 23.48 -17.08
CA GLU A 1017 -25.84 23.98 -17.79
C GLU A 1017 -26.41 22.95 -18.78
N GLU A 1018 -25.54 22.18 -19.44
CA GLU A 1018 -25.97 21.09 -20.34
C GLU A 1018 -26.76 20.02 -19.56
N GLN A 1019 -26.20 19.55 -18.44
CA GLN A 1019 -26.83 18.54 -17.58
C GLN A 1019 -28.11 19.08 -16.94
N ARG A 1020 -28.11 20.35 -16.49
CA ARG A 1020 -29.30 21.00 -15.93
C ARG A 1020 -30.45 21.05 -16.94
N SER A 1021 -30.14 21.41 -18.18
CA SER A 1021 -31.14 21.45 -19.25
C SER A 1021 -31.71 20.07 -19.52
N TYR A 1022 -30.85 19.05 -19.61
CA TYR A 1022 -31.27 17.65 -19.81
C TYR A 1022 -32.21 17.15 -18.69
N TYR A 1023 -31.79 17.23 -17.42
CA TYR A 1023 -32.61 16.71 -16.32
C TYR A 1023 -33.90 17.49 -16.11
N ARG A 1024 -33.89 18.81 -16.36
CA ARG A 1024 -35.12 19.63 -16.35
C ARG A 1024 -36.10 19.17 -17.43
N GLU A 1025 -35.64 18.95 -18.67
CA GLU A 1025 -36.49 18.50 -19.76
C GLU A 1025 -37.07 17.10 -19.49
N GLN A 1026 -36.26 16.16 -18.98
CA GLN A 1026 -36.75 14.84 -18.59
C GLN A 1026 -37.80 14.92 -17.48
N HIS A 1027 -37.58 15.75 -16.45
CA HIS A 1027 -38.54 15.95 -15.37
C HIS A 1027 -39.89 16.44 -15.89
N LEU A 1028 -39.90 17.47 -16.75
CA LEU A 1028 -41.12 18.00 -17.37
C LEU A 1028 -41.84 16.94 -18.22
N ARG A 1029 -41.08 16.17 -19.01
CA ARG A 1029 -41.62 15.11 -19.86
C ARG A 1029 -42.27 13.98 -19.03
N MET A 1030 -41.69 13.61 -17.90
CA MET A 1030 -42.27 12.62 -16.99
C MET A 1030 -43.58 13.11 -16.38
N LEU A 1031 -43.60 14.35 -15.87
CA LEU A 1031 -44.83 14.98 -15.35
C LEU A 1031 -45.94 15.01 -16.40
N GLU A 1032 -45.59 15.39 -17.65
CA GLU A 1032 -46.53 15.41 -18.77
C GLU A 1032 -47.09 14.01 -19.07
N SER A 1033 -46.22 13.01 -19.11
CA SER A 1033 -46.63 11.62 -19.36
C SER A 1033 -47.55 11.09 -18.25
N LEU A 1034 -47.22 11.32 -16.98
CA LEU A 1034 -48.08 10.95 -15.85
C LEU A 1034 -49.41 11.70 -15.86
N ALA A 1035 -49.39 13.00 -16.16
CA ALA A 1035 -50.61 13.80 -16.27
C ALA A 1035 -51.53 13.27 -17.39
N ALA A 1036 -50.97 12.85 -18.52
CA ALA A 1036 -51.72 12.27 -19.64
C ALA A 1036 -52.27 10.88 -19.32
N VAL A 1037 -51.52 10.04 -18.61
CA VAL A 1037 -52.00 8.73 -18.12
C VAL A 1037 -53.14 8.92 -17.13
N ALA A 1038 -53.01 9.85 -16.19
CA ALA A 1038 -54.08 10.21 -15.25
C ALA A 1038 -55.35 10.67 -15.95
N GLN A 1039 -55.26 11.47 -17.04
CA GLN A 1039 -56.45 11.82 -17.84
C GLN A 1039 -57.11 10.60 -18.49
N LYS A 1040 -56.32 9.66 -19.03
CA LYS A 1040 -56.86 8.44 -19.63
C LYS A 1040 -57.54 7.53 -18.60
N MET A 1041 -57.03 7.50 -17.37
CA MET A 1041 -57.62 6.79 -16.24
C MET A 1041 -58.76 7.54 -15.55
N GLN A 1042 -59.11 8.75 -16.04
CA GLN A 1042 -60.11 9.64 -15.44
C GLN A 1042 -59.78 10.11 -14.01
N GLU A 1043 -58.50 10.08 -13.63
CA GLU A 1043 -57.97 10.65 -12.38
C GLU A 1043 -57.73 12.16 -12.52
N TRP A 1044 -58.82 12.91 -12.72
CA TRP A 1044 -58.77 14.34 -13.10
C TRP A 1044 -58.00 15.22 -12.11
N GLN A 1045 -58.15 14.94 -10.82
CA GLN A 1045 -57.54 15.74 -9.75
C GLN A 1045 -56.01 15.56 -9.70
N ARG A 1046 -55.54 14.33 -9.94
CA ARG A 1046 -54.10 14.02 -10.07
C ARG A 1046 -53.51 14.65 -11.33
N SER A 1047 -54.23 14.57 -12.45
CA SER A 1047 -53.83 15.23 -13.70
C SER A 1047 -53.68 16.74 -13.54
N LEU A 1048 -54.63 17.40 -12.86
CA LEU A 1048 -54.56 18.84 -12.55
C LEU A 1048 -53.31 19.18 -11.73
N HIS A 1049 -53.03 18.41 -10.68
CA HIS A 1049 -51.87 18.66 -9.82
C HIS A 1049 -50.55 18.56 -10.60
N LEU A 1050 -50.38 17.51 -11.40
CA LEU A 1050 -49.18 17.30 -12.23
C LEU A 1050 -49.04 18.39 -13.30
N ALA A 1051 -50.13 18.76 -13.97
CA ALA A 1051 -50.13 19.81 -14.98
C ALA A 1051 -49.79 21.20 -14.40
N GLN A 1052 -50.24 21.49 -13.18
CA GLN A 1052 -49.90 22.73 -12.48
C GLN A 1052 -48.41 22.81 -12.12
N GLN A 1053 -47.78 21.68 -11.75
CA GLN A 1053 -46.33 21.63 -11.50
C GLN A 1053 -45.53 21.96 -12.77
N ILE A 1054 -45.97 21.48 -13.93
CA ILE A 1054 -45.35 21.81 -15.23
C ILE A 1054 -45.44 23.31 -15.49
N LEU A 1055 -46.62 23.91 -15.35
CA LEU A 1055 -46.81 25.36 -15.59
C LEU A 1055 -46.07 26.26 -14.59
N HIS A 1056 -45.72 25.76 -13.41
CA HIS A 1056 -44.88 26.51 -12.48
C HIS A 1056 -43.45 26.66 -13.00
N GLN A 1057 -42.95 25.66 -13.73
CA GLN A 1057 -41.60 25.64 -14.31
C GLN A 1057 -41.55 26.18 -15.75
N ASP A 1058 -42.61 25.97 -16.53
CA ASP A 1058 -42.77 26.48 -17.89
C ASP A 1058 -44.20 27.02 -18.10
N PRO A 1059 -44.45 28.29 -17.74
CA PRO A 1059 -45.77 28.91 -17.83
C PRO A 1059 -46.34 29.04 -19.25
N PHE A 1060 -45.53 28.88 -20.29
CA PHE A 1060 -45.92 29.18 -21.68
C PHE A 1060 -46.46 27.97 -22.46
N ARG A 1061 -46.52 26.79 -21.82
CA ARG A 1061 -46.98 25.52 -22.43
C ARG A 1061 -48.49 25.48 -22.65
N GLU A 1062 -48.95 26.00 -23.79
CA GLU A 1062 -50.37 26.05 -24.17
C GLU A 1062 -51.08 24.67 -24.15
N ASP A 1063 -50.37 23.61 -24.50
CA ASP A 1063 -50.85 22.23 -24.50
C ASP A 1063 -51.19 21.73 -23.08
N ILE A 1064 -50.40 22.12 -22.08
CA ILE A 1064 -50.64 21.81 -20.66
C ILE A 1064 -51.80 22.65 -20.11
N HIS A 1065 -51.92 23.92 -20.52
CA HIS A 1065 -53.13 24.71 -20.23
C HIS A 1065 -54.38 24.04 -20.81
N CYS A 1066 -54.31 23.47 -22.02
CA CYS A 1066 -55.40 22.68 -22.59
C CYS A 1066 -55.73 21.43 -21.76
N MET A 1067 -54.71 20.74 -21.24
CA MET A 1067 -54.92 19.60 -20.33
C MET A 1067 -55.67 20.01 -19.06
N ILE A 1068 -55.31 21.13 -18.43
CA ILE A 1068 -55.99 21.66 -17.24
C ILE A 1068 -57.45 22.01 -17.56
N MET A 1069 -57.69 22.68 -18.70
CA MET A 1069 -59.05 22.99 -19.16
C MET A 1069 -59.91 21.73 -19.33
N ARG A 1070 -59.37 20.67 -19.97
CA ARG A 1070 -60.08 19.39 -20.13
C ARG A 1070 -60.42 18.73 -18.79
N ALA A 1071 -59.49 18.76 -17.84
CA ALA A 1071 -59.72 18.18 -16.51
C ALA A 1071 -60.76 18.99 -15.68
N HIS A 1072 -60.76 20.32 -15.78
CA HIS A 1072 -61.81 21.15 -15.17
C HIS A 1072 -63.19 20.93 -15.80
N ALA A 1073 -63.25 20.78 -17.13
CA ALA A 1073 -64.49 20.47 -17.82
C ALA A 1073 -65.05 19.09 -17.40
N ALA A 1074 -64.20 18.06 -17.31
CA ALA A 1074 -64.59 16.72 -16.90
C ALA A 1074 -65.06 16.63 -15.44
N THR A 1075 -64.59 17.54 -14.57
CA THR A 1075 -65.06 17.68 -13.17
C THR A 1075 -66.27 18.60 -13.03
N GLY A 1076 -66.84 19.09 -14.14
CA GLY A 1076 -68.05 19.93 -14.16
C GLY A 1076 -67.82 21.41 -13.87
N ASN A 1077 -66.57 21.87 -13.73
CA ASN A 1077 -66.24 23.25 -13.36
C ASN A 1077 -65.96 24.12 -14.60
N ARG A 1078 -67.02 24.51 -15.32
CA ARG A 1078 -66.92 25.37 -16.52
C ARG A 1078 -66.36 26.77 -16.22
N VAL A 1079 -66.50 27.27 -14.99
CA VAL A 1079 -65.95 28.58 -14.57
C VAL A 1079 -64.43 28.52 -14.56
N ALA A 1080 -63.84 27.47 -13.98
CA ALA A 1080 -62.39 27.29 -13.95
C ALA A 1080 -61.77 27.13 -15.36
N VAL A 1081 -62.50 26.52 -16.31
CA VAL A 1081 -62.06 26.45 -17.73
C VAL A 1081 -61.88 27.83 -18.33
N LYS A 1082 -62.86 28.73 -18.11
CA LYS A 1082 -62.81 30.11 -18.59
C LYS A 1082 -61.70 30.90 -17.93
N GLU A 1083 -61.56 30.80 -16.61
CA GLU A 1083 -60.49 31.47 -15.87
C GLU A 1083 -59.10 31.03 -16.35
N GLN A 1084 -58.88 29.74 -16.57
CA GLN A 1084 -57.60 29.21 -17.04
C GLN A 1084 -57.23 29.73 -18.43
N TYR A 1085 -58.20 29.79 -19.35
CA TYR A 1085 -57.98 30.33 -20.70
C TYR A 1085 -57.69 31.85 -20.68
N GLU A 1086 -58.46 32.62 -19.90
CA GLU A 1086 -58.23 34.06 -19.74
C GLU A 1086 -56.88 34.36 -19.08
N ASN A 1087 -56.43 33.52 -18.14
CA ASN A 1087 -55.10 33.60 -17.54
C ASN A 1087 -54.00 33.36 -18.58
N LEU A 1088 -54.13 32.33 -19.41
CA LEU A 1088 -53.17 32.05 -20.49
C LEU A 1088 -53.10 33.21 -21.50
N VAL A 1089 -54.24 33.72 -21.96
CA VAL A 1089 -54.29 34.87 -22.89
C VAL A 1089 -53.57 36.09 -22.30
N ARG A 1090 -53.79 36.38 -21.02
CA ARG A 1090 -53.11 37.49 -20.33
C ARG A 1090 -51.60 37.25 -20.24
N LEU A 1091 -51.18 36.03 -19.92
CA LEU A 1091 -49.77 35.67 -19.80
C LEU A 1091 -49.03 35.81 -21.14
N LEU A 1092 -49.55 35.20 -22.22
CA LEU A 1092 -48.93 35.23 -23.55
C LEU A 1092 -48.84 36.65 -24.12
N ARG A 1093 -49.91 37.45 -24.00
CA ARG A 1093 -49.90 38.84 -24.47
C ARG A 1093 -48.95 39.72 -23.67
N LYS A 1094 -48.83 39.49 -22.36
CA LYS A 1094 -47.98 40.30 -21.49
C LYS A 1094 -46.49 40.02 -21.72
N GLU A 1095 -46.10 38.76 -21.81
CA GLU A 1095 -44.68 38.37 -21.83
C GLU A 1095 -44.14 38.12 -23.24
N LEU A 1096 -45.00 37.74 -24.20
CA LEU A 1096 -44.59 37.34 -25.56
C LEU A 1096 -45.28 38.12 -26.70
N ASP A 1097 -46.25 39.00 -26.40
CA ASP A 1097 -47.06 39.76 -27.38
C ASP A 1097 -47.70 38.90 -28.48
N VAL A 1098 -48.09 37.67 -28.13
CA VAL A 1098 -48.78 36.73 -29.03
C VAL A 1098 -50.14 36.33 -28.49
N ASP A 1099 -51.06 35.98 -29.39
CA ASP A 1099 -52.32 35.34 -29.05
C ASP A 1099 -52.15 33.82 -28.91
N PRO A 1100 -53.02 33.12 -28.15
CA PRO A 1100 -52.99 31.66 -28.08
C PRO A 1100 -53.13 31.00 -29.46
N ALA A 1101 -52.48 29.85 -29.61
CA ALA A 1101 -52.53 29.01 -30.79
C ALA A 1101 -53.96 28.63 -31.20
N ALA A 1102 -54.15 28.36 -32.49
CA ALA A 1102 -55.47 28.00 -33.04
C ALA A 1102 -56.07 26.76 -32.36
N ASP A 1103 -55.24 25.77 -32.04
CA ASP A 1103 -55.66 24.55 -31.36
C ASP A 1103 -56.14 24.81 -29.92
N THR A 1104 -55.46 25.69 -29.18
CA THR A 1104 -55.87 26.12 -27.82
C THR A 1104 -57.23 26.81 -27.83
N LYS A 1105 -57.44 27.71 -28.79
CA LYS A 1105 -58.73 28.40 -29.01
C LYS A 1105 -59.85 27.42 -29.31
N LYS A 1106 -59.57 26.40 -30.14
CA LYS A 1106 -60.52 25.35 -30.50
C LYS A 1106 -60.90 24.50 -29.28
N VAL A 1107 -59.91 24.04 -28.51
CA VAL A 1107 -60.17 23.25 -27.28
C VAL A 1107 -61.02 24.04 -26.28
N TYR A 1108 -60.76 25.33 -26.10
CA TYR A 1108 -61.57 26.18 -25.23
C TYR A 1108 -63.04 26.25 -25.69
N GLN A 1109 -63.28 26.48 -26.99
CA GLN A 1109 -64.63 26.53 -27.56
C GLN A 1109 -65.38 25.19 -27.39
N GLU A 1110 -64.70 24.06 -27.60
CA GLU A 1110 -65.28 22.71 -27.44
C GLU A 1110 -65.67 22.38 -25.98
N LEU A 1111 -65.00 22.96 -24.99
CA LEU A 1111 -65.22 22.65 -23.57
C LEU A 1111 -66.24 23.58 -22.88
N VAL A 1112 -66.49 24.77 -23.44
CA VAL A 1112 -67.39 25.78 -22.86
C VAL A 1112 -68.82 25.65 -23.40
N HIS A 1113 -68.97 25.18 -24.65
CA HIS A 1113 -70.26 24.86 -25.26
C HIS A 1113 -70.68 23.44 -24.85
#